data_AF-A0A7S3MFS3-F1
#
_entry.id   AF-A0A7S3MFS3-F1
#
_cell.length_a   1.000
_cell.length_b   1.000
_cell.length_c   1.000
_cell.angle_alpha   90.00
_cell.angle_beta   90.00
_cell.angle_gamma   90.00
#
_symmetry.space_group_name_H-M   'P 1'
#
loop_
_entity.id
_entity.type
_entity.pdbx_description
1 polymer ?
#
loop_
_entity_poly.entity_id
_entity_poly.type
_entity_poly.pdbx_seq_one_letter_code
_entity_poly.pdbx_strand_id
1 'polypeptide(L)'
;PGAVDMMLLFQSLRTYFYPSNTGHWTHLQANFFLTYVLQLCRHVGHSLASTVTANTPVSLRYLPALHFPTLQYLVTNLLPFALEGLYSKHPHLSQYSSACIKNLVAVYPSVCGPIVLPFLLAALDPSAVSQAHQAPIAMQTISGCFRGLMYPQPVLLPYLPDILRLSLPGIEPSDVMKTSITLNLYCTILAWVPTTLRDATNKDSVLPSYLEVLQASNQYCVGAIPSATTVSVDTLNAQMSELSEYMSSEWCNALISRLFAVLEAQEVVVEGAKPSPLDGAVGQVASYLFQALRPLPGLSEQDSAQQKQTALRLNVQTQVRKFFNTTTPLNGVKGSAKLVEAMVTSDPSILHAVLTDLLVTGTTNTDIVTSLLHAYSADKVAFKLRLAGGACRAATSTYITPEIHLLQPILTSALFYNHDEKIVRTATNKLLKDVLKGSSSLYPTALEPVYGSNAEKVVGYPQTHSGENIKWHVPSSESLQKVTIPLLRNVVTDSIADLLQSITDASNTVAATASVASTASSNEDLTQLTAMALGTPVVATAASTGSTNATTLFKKAEELIVSKLNRIEKALRGAAEVLGDNYHEQNTHQEVSSKEGKLLSTGRETLIESLMDPEDSLFLTNLRSDVLVFLNTFQDTLHSVPSTHPYSALKNNITIQSLWLNIFNHVVNRRMACLKDVDNLKKYMKYSLKVGRSSISNVVYHRVKAHLLTTTASNSTSMDVETTVPHTLLSLDYWRAHDQSSSGIACMAWIKYIQRCKSLASQALRTIHSSITTTTLSTLVHRLCMHEYDQIRHVALKQFDHISAHFGAKNVPIIQHVLQLLQKQSDLQYW
;
A
#
# COMPACT_ATOMS: atom_id res chain seq x y z
N PRO A 1 38.34 25.28 25.59
CA PRO A 1 38.31 26.43 24.66
C PRO A 1 37.23 26.28 23.57
N GLY A 2 37.41 25.42 22.56
CA GLY A 2 36.51 25.41 21.38
C GLY A 2 35.02 25.12 21.63
N ALA A 3 34.67 24.26 22.60
CA ALA A 3 33.28 24.02 22.96
C ALA A 3 32.60 25.24 23.62
N VAL A 4 33.37 26.02 24.39
CA VAL A 4 32.89 27.26 25.01
C VAL A 4 32.70 28.33 23.95
N ASP A 5 33.67 28.49 23.04
CA ASP A 5 33.60 29.46 21.94
C ASP A 5 32.39 29.19 21.03
N MET A 6 32.12 27.91 20.73
CA MET A 6 30.95 27.53 19.96
C MET A 6 29.64 27.84 20.70
N MET A 7 29.60 27.65 22.02
CA MET A 7 28.42 28.02 22.80
C MET A 7 28.21 29.53 22.85
N LEU A 8 29.28 30.32 22.94
CA LEU A 8 29.21 31.78 22.84
C LEU A 8 28.66 32.22 21.47
N LEU A 9 29.05 31.54 20.38
CA LEU A 9 28.47 31.76 19.07
C LEU A 9 26.97 31.47 19.06
N PHE A 10 26.52 30.31 19.54
CA PHE A 10 25.09 30.00 19.57
C PHE A 10 24.29 30.96 20.44
N GLN A 11 24.85 31.37 21.59
CA GLN A 11 24.24 32.36 22.44
C GLN A 11 24.11 33.72 21.74
N SER A 12 25.11 34.11 20.94
CA SER A 12 25.04 35.31 20.09
C SER A 12 23.98 35.20 18.99
N LEU A 13 23.67 33.98 18.55
CA LEU A 13 22.64 33.68 17.54
C LEU A 13 21.24 33.44 18.14
N ARG A 14 21.09 33.42 19.48
CA ARG A 14 19.85 33.01 20.16
C ARG A 14 18.62 33.78 19.68
N THR A 15 18.73 35.10 19.54
CA THR A 15 17.62 35.95 19.12
C THR A 15 17.04 35.55 17.76
N TYR A 16 17.84 34.92 16.88
CA TYR A 16 17.40 34.46 15.56
C TYR A 16 16.76 33.07 15.58
N PHE A 17 16.82 32.34 16.71
CA PHE A 17 16.07 31.09 16.90
C PHE A 17 14.63 31.33 17.37
N TYR A 18 14.30 32.54 17.85
CA TYR A 18 12.96 32.86 18.35
C TYR A 18 11.88 32.69 17.26
N PRO A 19 10.71 32.09 17.60
CA PRO A 19 9.66 31.80 16.63
C PRO A 19 9.16 32.98 15.79
N SER A 20 9.20 34.19 16.35
CA SER A 20 8.78 35.44 15.73
C SER A 20 9.86 36.12 14.90
N ASN A 21 11.13 35.71 15.02
CA ASN A 21 12.27 36.37 14.38
C ASN A 21 12.75 35.60 13.14
N THR A 22 11.91 35.58 12.11
CA THR A 22 12.18 34.88 10.84
C THR A 22 12.61 35.85 9.74
N GLY A 23 13.62 35.48 8.95
CA GLY A 23 14.11 36.25 7.81
C GLY A 23 14.97 35.43 6.85
N HIS A 24 15.67 36.08 5.92
CA HIS A 24 16.50 35.38 4.92
C HIS A 24 17.63 34.55 5.55
N TRP A 25 18.08 34.89 6.76
CA TRP A 25 19.08 34.13 7.53
C TRP A 25 18.55 32.81 8.09
N THR A 26 17.24 32.68 8.31
CA THR A 26 16.64 31.59 9.08
C THR A 26 16.97 30.22 8.50
N HIS A 27 16.95 30.07 7.17
CA HIS A 27 17.32 28.80 6.53
C HIS A 27 18.80 28.45 6.73
N LEU A 28 19.70 29.44 6.54
CA LEU A 28 21.15 29.26 6.68
C LEU A 28 21.51 28.88 8.12
N GLN A 29 20.98 29.61 9.09
CA GLN A 29 21.17 29.35 10.52
C GLN A 29 20.65 27.97 10.92
N ALA A 30 19.42 27.62 10.52
CA ALA A 30 18.84 26.33 10.82
C ALA A 30 19.70 25.19 10.23
N ASN A 31 20.18 25.35 8.99
CA ASN A 31 21.02 24.35 8.34
C ASN A 31 22.40 24.23 9.02
N PHE A 32 23.01 25.35 9.41
CA PHE A 32 24.25 25.35 10.19
C PHE A 32 24.08 24.62 11.53
N PHE A 33 23.04 24.97 12.28
CA PHE A 33 22.74 24.35 13.57
C PHE A 33 22.49 22.84 13.44
N LEU A 34 21.65 22.44 12.49
CA LEU A 34 21.42 21.03 12.20
C LEU A 34 22.73 20.32 11.82
N THR A 35 23.52 20.89 10.92
CA THR A 35 24.79 20.30 10.50
C THR A 35 25.73 20.13 11.69
N TYR A 36 25.84 21.11 12.58
CA TYR A 36 26.65 21.03 13.79
C TYR A 36 26.19 19.88 14.71
N VAL A 37 24.89 19.81 15.01
CA VAL A 37 24.32 18.74 15.83
C VAL A 37 24.55 17.37 15.18
N LEU A 38 24.36 17.25 13.85
CA LEU A 38 24.61 16.00 13.14
C LEU A 38 26.09 15.58 13.24
N GLN A 39 27.05 16.52 13.13
CA GLN A 39 28.47 16.20 13.28
C GLN A 39 28.82 15.77 14.71
N LEU A 40 28.24 16.42 15.72
CA LEU A 40 28.39 16.00 17.12
C LEU A 40 27.89 14.56 17.33
N CYS A 41 26.69 14.23 16.82
CA CYS A 41 26.15 12.87 16.92
C CYS A 41 26.93 11.85 16.10
N ARG A 42 27.48 12.24 14.95
CA ARG A 42 28.38 11.39 14.15
C ARG A 42 29.68 11.09 14.89
N HIS A 43 30.23 12.06 15.63
CA HIS A 43 31.41 11.86 16.46
C HIS A 43 31.17 10.76 17.51
N VAL A 44 30.02 10.80 18.20
CA VAL A 44 29.59 9.72 19.11
C VAL A 44 29.44 8.38 18.38
N GLY A 45 28.78 8.38 17.22
CA GLY A 45 28.61 7.18 16.40
C GLY A 45 29.94 6.57 15.91
N HIS A 46 30.94 7.39 15.62
CA HIS A 46 32.28 6.92 15.25
C HIS A 46 32.99 6.27 16.43
N SER A 47 32.95 6.86 17.62
CA SER A 47 33.51 6.26 18.83
C SER A 47 32.83 4.94 19.19
N LEU A 48 31.50 4.88 19.03
CA LEU A 48 30.72 3.66 19.28
C LEU A 48 31.10 2.58 18.27
N ALA A 49 31.19 2.94 16.99
CA ALA A 49 31.64 2.01 15.95
C ALA A 49 33.06 1.49 16.22
N SER A 50 34.00 2.35 16.62
CA SER A 50 35.37 1.94 16.96
C SER A 50 35.42 0.98 18.15
N THR A 51 34.56 1.18 19.15
CA THR A 51 34.41 0.25 20.28
C THR A 51 33.88 -1.10 19.82
N VAL A 52 32.87 -1.10 18.95
CA VAL A 52 32.28 -2.32 18.39
C VAL A 52 33.27 -3.05 17.46
N THR A 53 34.07 -2.34 16.68
CA THR A 53 34.99 -2.91 15.68
C THR A 53 36.46 -2.86 16.12
N ALA A 54 36.76 -3.08 17.40
CA ALA A 54 38.09 -2.84 17.99
C ALA A 54 39.27 -3.55 17.25
N ASN A 55 39.01 -4.66 16.56
CA ASN A 55 39.98 -5.42 15.77
C ASN A 55 40.27 -4.85 14.37
N THR A 56 39.72 -3.68 14.01
CA THR A 56 39.92 -3.06 12.69
C THR A 56 41.34 -2.50 12.54
N PRO A 57 41.97 -2.61 11.35
CA PRO A 57 43.25 -1.94 11.05
C PRO A 57 43.25 -0.46 11.43
N VAL A 58 44.39 0.02 11.95
CA VAL A 58 44.56 1.41 12.42
C VAL A 58 44.23 2.44 11.35
N SER A 59 44.50 2.14 10.07
CA SER A 59 44.19 2.99 8.92
C SER A 59 42.70 3.29 8.74
N LEU A 60 41.83 2.45 9.30
CA LEU A 60 40.39 2.64 9.28
C LEU A 60 39.86 3.13 10.62
N ARG A 61 40.66 3.38 11.67
CA ARG A 61 40.13 3.81 12.98
C ARG A 61 39.78 5.29 13.00
N TYR A 62 38.70 5.63 13.70
CA TYR A 62 38.42 7.01 14.04
C TYR A 62 39.26 7.36 15.27
N LEU A 63 40.26 8.22 15.07
CA LEU A 63 41.29 8.56 16.06
C LEU A 63 40.92 9.63 17.10
N PRO A 64 40.01 10.60 16.83
CA PRO A 64 39.64 11.58 17.84
C PRO A 64 38.92 10.95 19.04
N ALA A 65 39.48 11.14 20.24
CA ALA A 65 38.86 10.70 21.48
C ALA A 65 37.61 11.51 21.82
N LEU A 66 36.59 10.83 22.35
CA LEU A 66 35.36 11.47 22.80
C LEU A 66 35.52 11.97 24.25
N HIS A 67 35.45 13.29 24.46
CA HIS A 67 35.51 13.86 25.80
C HIS A 67 34.09 14.00 26.41
N PHE A 68 33.77 13.16 27.38
CA PHE A 68 32.41 13.05 27.93
C PHE A 68 31.88 14.33 28.58
N PRO A 69 32.64 15.04 29.45
CA PRO A 69 32.17 16.31 30.02
C PRO A 69 31.83 17.36 28.95
N THR A 70 32.62 17.40 27.87
CA THR A 70 32.36 18.33 26.75
C THR A 70 31.09 17.93 26.00
N LEU A 71 30.89 16.64 25.74
CA LEU A 71 29.70 16.14 25.09
C LEU A 71 28.44 16.48 25.91
N GLN A 72 28.46 16.18 27.21
CA GLN A 72 27.36 16.50 28.11
C GLN A 72 27.07 18.00 28.13
N TYR A 73 28.11 18.82 28.23
CA TYR A 73 27.99 20.28 28.18
C TYR A 73 27.32 20.74 26.87
N LEU A 74 27.80 20.28 25.71
CA LEU A 74 27.25 20.66 24.41
C LEU A 74 25.81 20.17 24.24
N VAL A 75 25.51 18.91 24.50
CA VAL A 75 24.16 18.34 24.32
C VAL A 75 23.12 19.09 25.16
N THR A 76 23.46 19.34 26.43
CA THR A 76 22.55 20.03 27.37
C THR A 76 22.33 21.48 26.96
N ASN A 77 23.37 22.19 26.53
CA ASN A 77 23.28 23.61 26.19
C ASN A 77 22.75 23.89 24.78
N LEU A 78 22.82 22.93 23.85
CA LEU A 78 22.25 23.09 22.50
C LEU A 78 20.74 22.82 22.47
N LEU A 79 20.23 22.01 23.41
CA LEU A 79 18.82 21.63 23.44
C LEU A 79 17.85 22.82 23.49
N PRO A 80 18.05 23.87 24.32
CA PRO A 80 17.16 25.03 24.37
C PRO A 80 16.97 25.73 23.01
N PHE A 81 18.02 25.86 22.19
CA PHE A 81 17.93 26.47 20.86
C PHE A 81 17.04 25.65 19.91
N ALA A 82 17.12 24.32 20.02
CA ALA A 82 16.26 23.44 19.24
C ALA A 82 14.80 23.56 19.68
N LEU A 83 14.53 23.64 20.99
CA LEU A 83 13.19 23.85 21.53
C LEU A 83 12.60 25.21 21.13
N GLU A 84 13.38 26.29 21.20
CA GLU A 84 12.98 27.63 20.77
C GLU A 84 12.63 27.66 19.27
N GLY A 85 13.45 27.05 18.42
CA GLY A 85 13.20 27.01 16.98
C GLY A 85 12.07 26.06 16.55
N LEU A 86 11.62 25.15 17.43
CA LEU A 86 10.64 24.12 17.08
C LEU A 86 9.30 24.70 16.63
N TYR A 87 8.83 25.72 17.34
CA TYR A 87 7.56 26.39 17.05
C TYR A 87 7.72 27.62 16.14
N SER A 88 8.84 27.70 15.41
CA SER A 88 9.04 28.77 14.43
C SER A 88 7.99 28.77 13.34
N LYS A 89 7.58 29.97 12.92
CA LYS A 89 6.72 30.17 11.74
C LYS A 89 7.39 29.72 10.44
N HIS A 90 8.72 29.62 10.42
CA HIS A 90 9.46 29.20 9.24
C HIS A 90 9.59 27.66 9.20
N PRO A 91 9.02 26.97 8.20
CA PRO A 91 8.96 25.50 8.18
C PRO A 91 10.31 24.81 8.28
N HIS A 92 11.36 25.36 7.66
CA HIS A 92 12.70 24.76 7.74
C HIS A 92 13.31 24.85 9.14
N LEU A 93 13.10 25.96 9.86
CA LEU A 93 13.65 26.09 11.22
C LEU A 93 12.94 25.10 12.15
N SER A 94 11.61 25.04 12.08
CA SER A 94 10.81 24.07 12.81
C SER A 94 11.23 22.61 12.54
N GLN A 95 11.32 22.21 11.26
CA GLN A 95 11.72 20.85 10.89
C GLN A 95 13.17 20.52 11.30
N TYR A 96 14.10 21.46 11.14
CA TYR A 96 15.51 21.24 11.49
C TYR A 96 15.70 21.22 13.00
N SER A 97 14.96 22.04 13.75
CA SER A 97 14.88 21.97 15.21
C SER A 97 14.35 20.62 15.69
N SER A 98 13.25 20.12 15.12
CA SER A 98 12.75 18.78 15.41
C SER A 98 13.80 17.70 15.11
N ALA A 99 14.55 17.83 14.02
CA ALA A 99 15.63 16.90 13.69
C ALA A 99 16.83 17.02 14.67
N CYS A 100 17.13 18.21 15.18
CA CYS A 100 18.15 18.41 16.21
C CYS A 100 17.73 17.73 17.52
N ILE A 101 16.50 17.96 17.99
CA ILE A 101 15.95 17.33 19.20
C ILE A 101 16.07 15.81 19.09
N LYS A 102 15.62 15.21 17.98
CA LYS A 102 15.75 13.77 17.72
C LYS A 102 17.18 13.26 17.90
N ASN A 103 18.16 13.96 17.33
CA ASN A 103 19.56 13.52 17.36
C ASN A 103 20.22 13.74 18.73
N LEU A 104 19.91 14.85 19.41
CA LEU A 104 20.41 15.13 20.76
C LEU A 104 19.87 14.15 21.79
N VAL A 105 18.57 13.83 21.70
CA VAL A 105 17.92 12.83 22.56
C VAL A 105 18.50 11.43 22.33
N ALA A 106 18.82 11.06 21.09
CA ALA A 106 19.47 9.78 20.81
C ALA A 106 20.89 9.65 21.38
N VAL A 107 21.56 10.79 21.69
CA VAL A 107 22.87 10.79 22.36
C VAL A 107 22.71 10.62 23.86
N TYR A 108 21.84 11.42 24.49
CA TYR A 108 21.69 11.44 25.95
C TYR A 108 20.21 11.41 26.39
N PRO A 109 19.52 10.27 26.21
CA PRO A 109 18.08 10.19 26.37
C PRO A 109 17.60 10.45 27.80
N SER A 110 18.36 9.99 28.81
CA SER A 110 18.01 10.14 30.24
C SER A 110 18.03 11.60 30.73
N VAL A 111 18.78 12.48 30.08
CA VAL A 111 18.84 13.92 30.42
C VAL A 111 17.90 14.73 29.53
N CYS A 112 17.96 14.52 28.21
CA CYS A 112 17.16 15.29 27.26
C CYS A 112 15.67 14.91 27.31
N GLY A 113 15.34 13.63 27.50
CA GLY A 113 13.98 13.12 27.48
C GLY A 113 13.06 13.79 28.50
N PRO A 114 13.42 13.82 29.80
CA PRO A 114 12.64 14.49 30.83
C PRO A 114 12.46 16.00 30.65
N ILE A 115 13.26 16.66 29.79
CA ILE A 115 13.10 18.08 29.44
C ILE A 115 12.19 18.22 28.22
N VAL A 116 12.43 17.41 27.18
CA VAL A 116 11.73 17.47 25.91
C VAL A 116 10.28 17.02 26.05
N LEU A 117 10.00 15.94 26.77
CA LEU A 117 8.66 15.34 26.81
C LEU A 117 7.63 16.24 27.48
N PRO A 118 7.86 16.83 28.67
CA PRO A 118 6.93 17.80 29.24
C PRO A 118 6.70 19.02 28.33
N PHE A 119 7.75 19.51 27.67
CA PHE A 119 7.63 20.62 26.71
C PHE A 119 6.70 20.28 25.54
N LEU A 120 6.84 19.07 24.96
CA LEU A 120 5.99 18.64 23.86
C LEU A 120 4.56 18.33 24.32
N LEU A 121 4.38 17.77 25.52
CA LEU A 121 3.07 17.47 26.10
C LEU A 121 2.28 18.74 26.42
N ALA A 122 2.94 19.81 26.86
CA ALA A 122 2.30 21.10 27.11
C ALA A 122 1.62 21.66 25.84
N ALA A 123 2.12 21.35 24.64
CA ALA A 123 1.50 21.74 23.38
C ALA A 123 0.30 20.86 22.97
N LEU A 124 0.09 19.72 23.64
CA LEU A 124 -1.07 18.84 23.44
C LEU A 124 -2.17 19.09 24.49
N ASP A 125 -1.86 19.84 25.54
CA ASP A 125 -2.80 20.12 26.63
C ASP A 125 -4.02 20.88 26.10
N PRO A 126 -5.26 20.42 26.37
CA PRO A 126 -6.48 21.14 26.00
C PRO A 126 -6.55 22.58 26.50
N SER A 127 -5.89 22.92 27.61
CA SER A 127 -5.79 24.28 28.14
C SER A 127 -4.97 25.21 27.25
N ALA A 128 -4.12 24.67 26.36
CA ALA A 128 -3.30 25.41 25.41
C ALA A 128 -4.07 25.79 24.12
N VAL A 129 -5.37 26.13 24.21
CA VAL A 129 -6.25 26.44 23.06
C VAL A 129 -5.65 27.50 22.14
N SER A 130 -5.02 28.54 22.70
CA SER A 130 -4.36 29.61 21.94
C SER A 130 -3.14 29.16 21.13
N GLN A 131 -2.62 27.95 21.40
CA GLN A 131 -1.43 27.37 20.78
C GLN A 131 -1.74 26.10 19.98
N ALA A 132 -2.99 25.88 19.57
CA ALA A 132 -3.41 24.67 18.85
C ALA A 132 -2.56 24.35 17.59
N HIS A 133 -1.95 25.36 16.96
CA HIS A 133 -1.03 25.20 15.83
C HIS A 133 0.31 24.52 16.19
N GLN A 134 0.65 24.40 17.47
CA GLN A 134 1.86 23.75 17.97
C GLN A 134 1.72 22.22 18.12
N ALA A 135 0.50 21.73 18.37
CA ALA A 135 0.23 20.31 18.56
C ALA A 135 0.70 19.43 17.37
N PRO A 136 0.49 19.81 16.09
CA PRO A 136 0.96 19.02 14.95
C PRO A 136 2.47 18.81 14.94
N ILE A 137 3.27 19.86 15.14
CA ILE A 137 4.73 19.71 15.14
C ILE A 137 5.19 18.96 16.38
N ALA A 138 4.55 19.16 17.54
CA ALA A 138 4.86 18.42 18.76
C ALA A 138 4.68 16.90 18.56
N MET A 139 3.55 16.47 17.98
CA MET A 139 3.30 15.05 17.65
C MET A 139 4.32 14.49 16.66
N GLN A 140 4.68 15.25 15.62
CA GLN A 140 5.72 14.85 14.67
C GLN A 140 7.09 14.69 15.35
N THR A 141 7.44 15.60 16.26
CA THR A 141 8.69 15.53 17.02
C THR A 141 8.69 14.35 17.99
N ILE A 142 7.57 14.05 18.66
CA ILE A 142 7.41 12.84 19.47
C ILE A 142 7.64 11.61 18.60
N SER A 143 7.01 11.51 17.42
CA SER A 143 7.24 10.37 16.50
C SER A 143 8.71 10.25 16.08
N GLY A 144 9.38 11.38 15.80
CA GLY A 144 10.79 11.40 15.43
C GLY A 144 11.72 10.97 16.56
N CYS A 145 11.42 11.36 17.81
CA CYS A 145 12.22 11.02 18.99
C CYS A 145 11.87 9.66 19.59
N PHE A 146 10.70 9.11 19.26
CA PHE A 146 10.10 7.92 19.86
C PHE A 146 11.13 6.83 20.12
N ARG A 147 11.88 6.50 19.06
CA ARG A 147 12.79 5.38 19.06
C ARG A 147 14.05 5.62 19.90
N GLY A 148 14.59 6.84 19.89
CA GLY A 148 15.74 7.21 20.73
C GLY A 148 15.39 7.34 22.22
N LEU A 149 14.09 7.48 22.53
CA LEU A 149 13.58 7.53 23.91
C LEU A 149 13.03 6.19 24.40
N MET A 150 12.78 5.22 23.51
CA MET A 150 12.34 3.87 23.89
C MET A 150 13.51 2.88 24.00
N TYR A 151 14.64 3.15 23.33
CA TYR A 151 15.78 2.26 23.30
C TYR A 151 17.11 3.03 23.24
N PRO A 152 18.18 2.59 23.95
CA PRO A 152 18.28 1.36 24.77
C PRO A 152 17.59 1.43 26.14
N GLN A 153 17.20 2.63 26.57
CA GLN A 153 16.47 2.87 27.82
C GLN A 153 15.06 3.40 27.50
N PRO A 154 13.99 2.87 28.13
CA PRO A 154 12.61 3.24 27.83
C PRO A 154 12.17 4.53 28.56
N VAL A 155 12.91 5.63 28.38
CA VAL A 155 12.65 6.94 28.99
C VAL A 155 11.26 7.50 28.62
N LEU A 156 10.74 7.15 27.44
CA LEU A 156 9.41 7.59 26.98
C LEU A 156 8.26 6.87 27.68
N LEU A 157 8.49 5.66 28.20
CA LEU A 157 7.45 4.77 28.71
C LEU A 157 6.47 5.45 29.69
N PRO A 158 6.91 6.16 30.76
CA PRO A 158 5.99 6.81 31.69
C PRO A 158 5.13 7.92 31.07
N TYR A 159 5.51 8.45 29.92
CA TYR A 159 4.78 9.52 29.23
C TYR A 159 3.78 8.99 28.19
N LEU A 160 3.85 7.70 27.82
CA LEU A 160 3.00 7.14 26.77
C LEU A 160 1.50 7.22 27.09
N PRO A 161 1.01 6.96 28.31
CA PRO A 161 -0.42 7.12 28.63
C PRO A 161 -0.92 8.55 28.34
N ASP A 162 -0.16 9.57 28.74
CA ASP A 162 -0.51 10.97 28.51
C ASP A 162 -0.39 11.37 27.03
N ILE A 163 0.65 10.90 26.33
CA ILE A 163 0.77 11.12 24.88
C ILE A 163 -0.46 10.56 24.17
N LEU A 164 -0.86 9.33 24.48
CA LEU A 164 -2.02 8.69 23.89
C LEU A 164 -3.33 9.44 24.23
N ARG A 165 -3.51 9.83 25.49
CA ARG A 165 -4.69 10.55 25.99
C ARG A 165 -4.83 11.94 25.37
N LEU A 166 -3.77 12.75 25.40
CA LEU A 166 -3.77 14.14 24.96
C LEU A 166 -3.76 14.27 23.43
N SER A 167 -3.21 13.30 22.70
CA SER A 167 -3.24 13.32 21.23
C SER A 167 -4.55 12.82 20.62
N LEU A 168 -5.37 12.06 21.37
CA LEU A 168 -6.59 11.43 20.84
C LEU A 168 -7.63 12.42 20.29
N PRO A 169 -7.87 13.60 20.91
CA PRO A 169 -8.71 14.65 20.33
C PRO A 169 -8.16 15.21 19.00
N GLY A 170 -6.91 14.92 18.64
CA GLY A 170 -6.34 15.27 17.35
C GLY A 170 -6.92 14.49 16.17
N ILE A 171 -7.66 13.40 16.42
CA ILE A 171 -8.48 12.74 15.40
C ILE A 171 -9.80 13.50 15.28
N GLU A 172 -9.84 14.43 14.33
CA GLU A 172 -10.91 15.39 14.14
C GLU A 172 -11.31 15.47 12.66
N PRO A 173 -12.57 15.16 12.29
CA PRO A 173 -12.96 15.13 10.88
C PRO A 173 -12.81 16.47 10.14
N SER A 174 -12.89 17.59 10.86
CA SER A 174 -12.72 18.95 10.34
C SER A 174 -11.27 19.29 9.95
N ASP A 175 -10.27 18.60 10.52
CA ASP A 175 -8.86 18.86 10.29
C ASP A 175 -8.14 17.60 9.80
N VAL A 176 -8.08 17.48 8.47
CA VAL A 176 -7.43 16.36 7.77
C VAL A 176 -5.94 16.28 8.08
N MET A 177 -5.25 17.42 8.23
CA MET A 177 -3.81 17.44 8.42
C MET A 177 -3.44 17.02 9.85
N LYS A 178 -4.10 17.61 10.86
CA LYS A 178 -3.95 17.23 12.27
C LYS A 178 -4.30 15.77 12.47
N THR A 179 -5.43 15.31 11.93
CA THR A 179 -5.80 13.89 11.98
C THR A 179 -4.73 13.00 11.36
N SER A 180 -4.24 13.32 10.15
CA SER A 180 -3.19 12.52 9.51
C SER A 180 -1.91 12.46 10.33
N ILE A 181 -1.55 13.52 11.05
CA ILE A 181 -0.38 13.57 11.92
C ILE A 181 -0.59 12.72 13.18
N THR A 182 -1.75 12.85 13.83
CA THR A 182 -2.12 12.03 15.00
C THR A 182 -2.12 10.54 14.65
N LEU A 183 -2.71 10.16 13.51
CA LEU A 183 -2.71 8.77 13.06
C LEU A 183 -1.29 8.25 12.78
N ASN A 184 -0.40 9.09 12.24
CA ASN A 184 1.01 8.72 12.02
C ASN A 184 1.79 8.57 13.34
N LEU A 185 1.50 9.37 14.36
CA LEU A 185 2.02 9.17 15.71
C LEU A 185 1.60 7.79 16.23
N TYR A 186 0.33 7.40 16.07
CA TYR A 186 -0.15 6.08 16.49
C TYR A 186 0.45 4.94 15.68
N CYS A 187 0.63 5.11 14.36
CA CYS A 187 1.40 4.17 13.56
C CYS A 187 2.81 3.97 14.11
N THR A 188 3.46 5.05 14.56
CA THR A 188 4.79 4.97 15.18
C THR A 188 4.72 4.19 16.49
N ILE A 189 3.83 4.54 17.42
CA ILE A 189 3.72 3.86 18.71
C ILE A 189 3.43 2.36 18.52
N LEU A 190 2.40 2.02 17.75
CA LEU A 190 1.96 0.65 17.51
C LEU A 190 2.96 -0.18 16.69
N ALA A 191 3.90 0.44 15.98
CA ALA A 191 4.98 -0.29 15.31
C ALA A 191 6.00 -0.90 16.30
N TRP A 192 6.08 -0.36 17.51
CA TRP A 192 7.12 -0.67 18.49
C TRP A 192 6.59 -1.14 19.85
N VAL A 193 5.31 -0.89 20.16
CA VAL A 193 4.68 -1.21 21.44
C VAL A 193 3.43 -2.06 21.20
N PRO A 194 3.31 -3.26 21.80
CA PRO A 194 2.09 -4.06 21.74
C PRO A 194 0.97 -3.43 22.59
N THR A 195 -0.28 -3.78 22.30
CA THR A 195 -1.44 -3.32 23.09
C THR A 195 -1.52 -3.93 24.48
N THR A 196 -0.98 -5.14 24.64
CA THR A 196 -0.79 -5.78 25.95
C THR A 196 0.70 -6.02 26.15
N LEU A 197 1.26 -5.41 27.19
CA LEU A 197 2.69 -5.53 27.52
C LEU A 197 2.92 -6.69 28.50
N ARG A 198 4.11 -7.30 28.41
CA ARG A 198 4.59 -8.36 29.32
C ARG A 198 5.52 -7.78 30.35
N ASP A 199 5.56 -8.37 31.53
CA ASP A 199 6.55 -8.01 32.54
C ASP A 199 7.97 -8.29 32.04
N ALA A 200 8.88 -7.37 32.31
CA ALA A 200 10.31 -7.56 32.09
C ALA A 200 10.85 -8.56 33.11
N THR A 201 11.67 -9.52 32.67
CA THR A 201 12.35 -10.47 33.55
C THR A 201 13.76 -9.99 33.90
N ASN A 202 14.36 -10.51 34.98
CA ASN A 202 15.74 -10.18 35.36
C ASN A 202 16.80 -10.54 34.28
N LYS A 203 16.46 -11.42 33.33
CA LYS A 203 17.31 -11.73 32.16
C LYS A 203 17.24 -10.66 31.07
N ASP A 204 16.26 -9.75 31.14
CA ASP A 204 15.98 -8.69 30.17
C ASP A 204 16.60 -7.35 30.57
N SER A 205 17.68 -7.36 31.35
CA SER A 205 18.31 -6.15 31.90
C SER A 205 18.34 -5.01 30.87
N VAL A 206 17.77 -3.86 31.25
CA VAL A 206 17.80 -2.61 30.47
C VAL A 206 19.21 -2.44 29.92
N LEU A 207 19.33 -2.39 28.59
CA LEU A 207 20.64 -2.29 27.98
C LEU A 207 21.30 -0.97 28.41
N PRO A 208 22.61 -0.98 28.69
CA PRO A 208 23.32 0.26 28.96
C PRO A 208 23.13 1.21 27.78
N SER A 209 22.97 2.49 28.10
CA SER A 209 23.00 3.55 27.11
C SER A 209 24.25 3.46 26.24
N TYR A 210 24.20 3.97 25.01
CA TYR A 210 25.40 3.98 24.16
C TYR A 210 26.59 4.69 24.80
N LEU A 211 26.32 5.68 25.66
CA LEU A 211 27.35 6.38 26.41
C LEU A 211 27.95 5.51 27.52
N GLU A 212 27.15 4.71 28.22
CA GLU A 212 27.65 3.74 29.22
C GLU A 212 28.47 2.63 28.56
N VAL A 213 28.05 2.13 27.39
CA VAL A 213 28.85 1.18 26.59
C VAL A 213 30.21 1.78 26.22
N LEU A 214 30.23 3.06 25.83
CA LEU A 214 31.46 3.79 25.52
C LEU A 214 32.33 4.04 26.76
N GLN A 215 31.73 4.28 27.91
CA GLN A 215 32.45 4.49 29.17
C GLN A 215 33.07 3.19 29.68
N ALA A 216 32.38 2.05 29.52
CA ALA A 216 32.91 0.74 29.90
C ALA A 216 34.13 0.33 29.06
N SER A 217 34.21 0.75 27.79
CA SER A 217 35.33 0.36 26.91
C SER A 217 36.63 1.13 27.19
N ASN A 218 36.55 2.34 27.77
CA ASN A 218 37.65 3.26 28.16
C ASN A 218 38.71 3.60 27.10
N GLN A 219 38.76 2.92 25.96
CA GLN A 219 39.84 3.01 24.96
C GLN A 219 39.71 4.23 24.04
N TYR A 220 38.51 4.79 23.90
CA TYR A 220 38.19 5.86 22.94
C TYR A 220 37.55 7.09 23.59
N CYS A 221 37.56 7.16 24.93
CA CYS A 221 36.81 8.13 25.72
C CYS A 221 37.71 8.77 26.78
N VAL A 222 37.43 10.04 27.13
CA VAL A 222 38.14 10.77 28.19
C VAL A 222 37.12 11.39 29.14
N GLY A 223 37.38 11.25 30.43
CA GLY A 223 36.49 11.69 31.51
C GLY A 223 35.44 10.63 31.88
N ALA A 224 34.57 10.97 32.83
CA ALA A 224 33.48 10.12 33.27
C ALA A 224 32.14 10.84 33.06
N ILE A 225 31.08 10.05 32.87
CA ILE A 225 29.69 10.54 32.91
C ILE A 225 29.14 10.16 34.28
N PRO A 226 28.32 11.02 34.90
CA PRO A 226 27.53 10.60 36.06
C PRO A 226 26.71 9.35 35.70
N SER A 227 26.79 8.31 36.53
CA SER A 227 25.96 7.11 36.34
C SER A 227 24.49 7.54 36.29
N ALA A 228 23.81 7.21 35.19
CA ALA A 228 22.37 7.43 35.11
C ALA A 228 21.69 6.50 36.12
N THR A 229 20.67 6.99 36.82
CA THR A 229 19.85 6.13 37.68
C THR A 229 19.17 5.10 36.80
N THR A 230 19.58 3.83 36.91
CA THR A 230 18.89 2.74 36.24
C THR A 230 17.50 2.60 36.84
N VAL A 231 16.46 2.64 36.00
CA VAL A 231 15.08 2.38 36.43
C VAL A 231 15.02 0.96 36.96
N SER A 232 14.48 0.76 38.16
CA SER A 232 14.32 -0.59 38.72
C SER A 232 13.34 -1.41 37.87
N VAL A 233 13.53 -2.72 37.81
CA VAL A 233 12.63 -3.63 37.09
C VAL A 233 11.19 -3.50 37.61
N ASP A 234 11.00 -3.31 38.92
CA ASP A 234 9.67 -3.10 39.52
C ASP A 234 9.00 -1.82 39.02
N THR A 235 9.76 -0.72 38.92
CA THR A 235 9.25 0.55 38.38
C THR A 235 8.89 0.41 36.91
N LEU A 236 9.72 -0.29 36.15
CA LEU A 236 9.47 -0.57 34.74
C LEU A 236 8.19 -1.39 34.55
N ASN A 237 8.02 -2.47 35.31
CA ASN A 237 6.84 -3.33 35.24
C ASN A 237 5.57 -2.59 35.66
N ALA A 238 5.64 -1.73 36.69
CA ALA A 238 4.51 -0.88 37.07
C ALA A 238 4.08 0.05 35.93
N GLN A 239 5.03 0.72 35.27
CA GLN A 239 4.75 1.59 34.11
C GLN A 239 4.20 0.82 32.91
N MET A 240 4.72 -0.37 32.63
CA MET A 240 4.23 -1.24 31.55
C MET A 240 2.81 -1.72 31.83
N SER A 241 2.51 -2.07 33.08
CA SER A 241 1.17 -2.49 33.52
C SER A 241 0.15 -1.37 33.37
N GLU A 242 0.49 -0.15 33.82
CA GLU A 242 -0.37 1.04 33.65
C GLU A 242 -0.69 1.32 32.17
N LEU A 243 0.33 1.31 31.31
CA LEU A 243 0.15 1.51 29.87
C LEU A 243 -0.71 0.40 29.25
N SER A 244 -0.43 -0.86 29.60
CA SER A 244 -1.17 -2.04 29.12
C SER A 244 -2.64 -1.97 29.51
N GLU A 245 -2.93 -1.54 30.75
CA GLU A 245 -4.29 -1.33 31.21
C GLU A 245 -5.00 -0.25 30.40
N TYR A 246 -4.43 0.96 30.33
CA TYR A 246 -5.02 2.07 29.58
C TYR A 246 -5.26 1.76 28.09
N MET A 247 -4.30 1.10 27.44
CA MET A 247 -4.43 0.72 26.03
C MET A 247 -5.59 -0.26 25.80
N SER A 248 -5.71 -1.25 26.69
CA SER A 248 -6.69 -2.34 26.56
C SER A 248 -8.12 -1.96 26.98
N SER A 249 -8.28 -1.17 28.03
CA SER A 249 -9.61 -0.85 28.57
C SER A 249 -10.25 0.33 27.83
N GLU A 250 -9.46 1.37 27.54
CA GLU A 250 -9.98 2.66 27.06
C GLU A 250 -9.51 3.02 25.65
N TRP A 251 -8.19 3.11 25.44
CA TRP A 251 -7.65 3.81 24.27
C TRP A 251 -7.94 3.12 22.94
N CYS A 252 -7.84 1.78 22.85
CA CYS A 252 -8.15 1.07 21.61
C CYS A 252 -9.61 1.25 21.18
N ASN A 253 -10.54 1.19 22.14
CA ASN A 253 -11.97 1.38 21.90
C ASN A 253 -12.26 2.82 21.46
N ALA A 254 -11.63 3.80 22.11
CA ALA A 254 -11.78 5.20 21.76
C ALA A 254 -11.16 5.54 20.39
N LEU A 255 -10.01 4.96 20.05
CA LEU A 255 -9.38 5.09 18.74
C LEU A 255 -10.31 4.58 17.64
N ILE A 256 -10.86 3.36 17.79
CA ILE A 256 -11.78 2.78 16.81
C ILE A 256 -13.03 3.66 16.64
N SER A 257 -13.61 4.13 17.74
CA SER A 257 -14.78 5.02 17.71
C SER A 257 -14.48 6.34 16.98
N ARG A 258 -13.29 6.92 17.19
CA ARG A 258 -12.86 8.14 16.47
C ARG A 258 -12.61 7.87 14.98
N LEU A 259 -12.08 6.71 14.62
CA LEU A 259 -11.94 6.31 13.22
C LEU A 259 -13.31 6.16 12.54
N PHE A 260 -14.32 5.64 13.23
CA PHE A 260 -15.70 5.59 12.70
C PHE A 260 -16.25 6.99 12.43
N ALA A 261 -16.15 7.90 13.41
CA ALA A 261 -16.60 9.28 13.25
C ALA A 261 -15.92 9.99 12.06
N VAL A 262 -14.61 9.73 11.86
CA VAL A 262 -13.86 10.24 10.70
C VAL A 262 -14.38 9.67 9.37
N LEU A 263 -14.75 8.39 9.33
CA LEU A 263 -15.29 7.77 8.11
C LEU A 263 -16.68 8.29 7.78
N GLU A 264 -17.52 8.53 8.78
CA GLU A 264 -18.88 9.08 8.63
C GLU A 264 -18.85 10.52 8.14
N ALA A 265 -17.94 11.33 8.69
CA ALA A 265 -17.86 12.75 8.39
C ALA A 265 -17.08 13.07 7.09
N GLN A 266 -16.65 12.07 6.31
CA GLN A 266 -16.04 12.36 5.02
C GLN A 266 -17.04 13.02 4.05
N GLU A 267 -16.60 14.11 3.43
CA GLU A 267 -17.39 14.83 2.45
C GLU A 267 -17.28 14.22 1.04
N VAL A 268 -18.22 14.58 0.17
CA VAL A 268 -18.19 14.17 -1.24
C VAL A 268 -16.98 14.80 -1.92
N VAL A 269 -16.17 13.97 -2.58
CA VAL A 269 -14.99 14.45 -3.30
C VAL A 269 -15.43 15.30 -4.50
N VAL A 270 -15.06 16.57 -4.50
CA VAL A 270 -15.27 17.47 -5.65
C VAL A 270 -14.43 17.00 -6.84
N GLU A 271 -15.03 17.00 -8.04
CA GLU A 271 -14.35 16.56 -9.25
C GLU A 271 -13.07 17.38 -9.51
N GLY A 272 -11.95 16.70 -9.78
CA GLY A 272 -10.64 17.32 -9.94
C GLY A 272 -9.85 17.56 -8.66
N ALA A 273 -10.46 17.39 -7.47
CA ALA A 273 -9.73 17.51 -6.20
C ALA A 273 -8.75 16.35 -5.99
N LYS A 274 -7.64 16.64 -5.28
CA LYS A 274 -6.70 15.59 -4.88
C LYS A 274 -7.39 14.61 -3.92
N PRO A 275 -7.15 13.30 -4.05
CA PRO A 275 -7.71 12.33 -3.10
C PRO A 275 -7.30 12.67 -1.67
N SER A 276 -8.25 12.63 -0.75
CA SER A 276 -7.95 12.84 0.67
C SER A 276 -6.88 11.86 1.14
N PRO A 277 -5.83 12.32 1.85
CA PRO A 277 -4.82 11.44 2.43
C PRO A 277 -5.39 10.57 3.56
N LEU A 278 -6.59 10.90 4.05
CA LEU A 278 -7.20 10.29 5.24
C LEU A 278 -7.48 8.80 5.07
N ASP A 279 -7.96 8.36 3.90
CA ASP A 279 -8.11 6.93 3.60
C ASP A 279 -6.77 6.18 3.71
N GLY A 280 -5.67 6.84 3.36
CA GLY A 280 -4.31 6.36 3.52
C GLY A 280 -4.00 6.11 4.98
N ALA A 281 -4.15 7.17 5.78
CA ALA A 281 -3.84 7.18 7.19
C ALA A 281 -4.69 6.19 8.00
N VAL A 282 -6.02 6.13 7.76
CA VAL A 282 -6.93 5.18 8.43
C VAL A 282 -6.53 3.74 8.16
N GLY A 283 -6.25 3.39 6.89
CA GLY A 283 -5.79 2.03 6.56
C GLY A 283 -4.44 1.69 7.20
N GLN A 284 -3.53 2.66 7.29
CA GLN A 284 -2.21 2.46 7.87
C GLN A 284 -2.29 2.24 9.39
N VAL A 285 -3.00 3.11 10.12
CA VAL A 285 -3.17 2.95 11.58
C VAL A 285 -3.93 1.68 11.92
N ALA A 286 -4.95 1.32 11.13
CA ALA A 286 -5.67 0.06 11.29
C ALA A 286 -4.75 -1.15 11.14
N SER A 287 -3.86 -1.13 10.13
CA SER A 287 -2.89 -2.20 9.90
C SER A 287 -1.98 -2.39 11.11
N TYR A 288 -1.47 -1.31 11.69
CA TYR A 288 -0.64 -1.37 12.89
C TYR A 288 -1.44 -1.80 14.14
N LEU A 289 -2.67 -1.29 14.31
CA LEU A 289 -3.52 -1.66 15.43
C LEU A 289 -3.82 -3.16 15.42
N PHE A 290 -4.27 -3.71 14.29
CA PHE A 290 -4.57 -5.13 14.20
C PHE A 290 -3.31 -6.02 14.26
N GLN A 291 -2.14 -5.54 13.83
CA GLN A 291 -0.87 -6.22 14.08
C GLN A 291 -0.53 -6.23 15.58
N ALA A 292 -0.78 -5.11 16.28
CA ALA A 292 -0.56 -5.00 17.72
C ALA A 292 -1.52 -5.81 18.56
N LEU A 293 -2.69 -6.17 18.02
CA LEU A 293 -3.70 -7.03 18.62
C LEU A 293 -3.46 -8.54 18.39
N ARG A 294 -2.41 -8.94 17.66
CA ARG A 294 -2.09 -10.35 17.42
C ARG A 294 -1.76 -11.11 18.72
N PRO A 295 -1.89 -12.45 18.73
CA PRO A 295 -1.39 -13.27 19.83
C PRO A 295 0.06 -12.93 20.17
N LEU A 296 0.36 -12.87 21.46
CA LEU A 296 1.69 -12.53 21.96
C LEU A 296 2.61 -13.76 21.76
N PRO A 297 3.74 -13.66 21.04
CA PRO A 297 4.56 -14.81 20.67
C PRO A 297 5.21 -15.50 21.86
N GLY A 298 5.04 -16.82 22.01
CA GLY A 298 5.69 -17.61 23.07
C GLY A 298 4.94 -17.66 24.40
N LEU A 299 3.72 -17.11 24.49
CA LEU A 299 2.83 -17.34 25.63
C LEU A 299 1.80 -18.42 25.30
N SER A 300 1.41 -19.20 26.31
CA SER A 300 0.32 -20.18 26.18
C SER A 300 -1.03 -19.46 26.17
N GLU A 301 -2.06 -20.12 25.63
CA GLU A 301 -3.43 -19.58 25.63
C GLU A 301 -4.01 -19.38 27.04
N GLN A 302 -3.43 -20.04 28.05
CA GLN A 302 -3.83 -19.92 29.46
C GLN A 302 -3.20 -18.72 30.17
N ASP A 303 -2.20 -18.08 29.56
CA ASP A 303 -1.54 -16.92 30.16
C ASP A 303 -2.48 -15.72 30.23
N SER A 304 -2.49 -15.02 31.38
CA SER A 304 -3.39 -13.89 31.62
C SER A 304 -3.23 -12.75 30.61
N ALA A 305 -1.99 -12.45 30.18
CA ALA A 305 -1.73 -11.42 29.17
C ALA A 305 -2.20 -11.89 27.79
N GLN A 306 -2.05 -13.18 27.48
CA GLN A 306 -2.56 -13.76 26.22
C GLN A 306 -4.10 -13.76 26.17
N GLN A 307 -4.77 -14.04 27.30
CA GLN A 307 -6.22 -13.97 27.42
C GLN A 307 -6.73 -12.54 27.25
N LYS A 308 -6.11 -11.58 27.94
CA LYS A 308 -6.42 -10.15 27.82
C LYS A 308 -6.25 -9.65 26.38
N GLN A 309 -5.14 -10.00 25.73
CA GLN A 309 -4.89 -9.69 24.33
C GLN A 309 -5.96 -10.28 23.40
N THR A 310 -6.32 -11.54 23.62
CA THR A 310 -7.34 -12.23 22.82
C THR A 310 -8.71 -11.58 22.97
N ALA A 311 -9.11 -11.26 24.21
CA ALA A 311 -10.37 -10.58 24.50
C ALA A 311 -10.43 -9.20 23.84
N LEU A 312 -9.34 -8.43 23.92
CA LEU A 312 -9.25 -7.12 23.27
C LEU A 312 -9.37 -7.22 21.74
N ARG A 313 -8.64 -8.18 21.12
CA ARG A 313 -8.72 -8.44 19.69
C ARG A 313 -10.15 -8.74 19.25
N LEU A 314 -10.82 -9.68 19.93
CA LEU A 314 -12.18 -10.07 19.62
C LEU A 314 -13.17 -8.92 19.79
N ASN A 315 -13.00 -8.10 20.83
CA ASN A 315 -13.82 -6.91 21.07
C ASN A 315 -13.68 -5.90 19.91
N VAL A 316 -12.45 -5.53 19.54
CA VAL A 316 -12.20 -4.57 18.45
C VAL A 316 -12.73 -5.11 17.11
N GLN A 317 -12.49 -6.39 16.80
CA GLN A 317 -13.02 -7.03 15.59
C GLN A 317 -14.56 -6.99 15.58
N THR A 318 -15.20 -7.28 16.71
CA THR A 318 -16.67 -7.25 16.85
C THR A 318 -17.22 -5.84 16.68
N GLN A 319 -16.56 -4.81 17.22
CA GLN A 319 -16.96 -3.42 17.02
C GLN A 319 -16.94 -3.01 15.55
N VAL A 320 -15.86 -3.34 14.82
CA VAL A 320 -15.73 -3.05 13.38
C VAL A 320 -16.82 -3.75 12.57
N ARG A 321 -17.06 -5.04 12.85
CA ARG A 321 -18.11 -5.82 12.18
C ARG A 321 -19.50 -5.25 12.46
N LYS A 322 -19.83 -4.99 13.74
CA LYS A 322 -21.11 -4.42 14.17
C LYS A 322 -21.35 -3.04 13.54
N PHE A 323 -20.33 -2.19 13.53
CA PHE A 323 -20.42 -0.86 12.94
C PHE A 323 -20.77 -0.94 11.45
N PHE A 324 -20.04 -1.71 10.65
CA PHE A 324 -20.31 -1.80 9.20
C PHE A 324 -21.56 -2.59 8.83
N ASN A 325 -22.11 -3.38 9.74
CA ASN A 325 -23.43 -3.98 9.53
C ASN A 325 -24.57 -2.97 9.74
N THR A 326 -24.39 -2.04 10.68
CA THR A 326 -25.42 -1.06 11.08
C THR A 326 -25.30 0.27 10.33
N THR A 327 -24.09 0.66 9.96
CA THR A 327 -23.74 2.00 9.48
C THR A 327 -23.11 1.93 8.09
N THR A 328 -23.40 2.92 7.23
CA THR A 328 -22.96 2.95 5.83
C THR A 328 -22.32 4.29 5.49
N PRO A 329 -21.05 4.54 5.90
CA PRO A 329 -20.32 5.75 5.54
C PRO A 329 -19.97 5.75 4.05
N LEU A 330 -20.89 6.22 3.19
CA LEU A 330 -20.77 6.15 1.73
C LEU A 330 -19.54 6.88 1.20
N ASN A 331 -19.24 8.06 1.72
CA ASN A 331 -18.07 8.85 1.33
C ASN A 331 -16.77 8.24 1.90
N GLY A 332 -16.82 7.67 3.11
CA GLY A 332 -15.72 6.98 3.78
C GLY A 332 -15.40 5.58 3.29
N VAL A 333 -16.10 5.07 2.26
CA VAL A 333 -16.04 3.65 1.85
C VAL A 333 -14.63 3.12 1.54
N LYS A 334 -13.72 3.97 1.05
CA LYS A 334 -12.35 3.57 0.76
C LYS A 334 -11.51 3.41 2.04
N GLY A 335 -11.69 4.28 3.02
CA GLY A 335 -11.16 4.12 4.37
C GLY A 335 -11.75 2.88 5.07
N SER A 336 -13.07 2.69 4.97
CA SER A 336 -13.79 1.53 5.53
C SER A 336 -13.28 0.20 4.97
N ALA A 337 -13.14 0.10 3.64
CA ALA A 337 -12.61 -1.10 3.01
C ALA A 337 -11.16 -1.41 3.44
N LYS A 338 -10.34 -0.37 3.72
CA LYS A 338 -8.97 -0.56 4.22
C LYS A 338 -8.92 -0.96 5.70
N LEU A 339 -9.87 -0.48 6.52
CA LEU A 339 -10.01 -0.91 7.90
C LEU A 339 -10.35 -2.42 7.96
N VAL A 340 -11.29 -2.86 7.12
CA VAL A 340 -11.62 -4.30 6.98
C VAL A 340 -10.46 -5.10 6.40
N GLU A 341 -9.79 -4.58 5.36
CA GLU A 341 -8.57 -5.19 4.79
C GLU A 341 -7.51 -5.42 5.88
N ALA A 342 -7.22 -4.41 6.71
CA ALA A 342 -6.25 -4.51 7.80
C ALA A 342 -6.62 -5.59 8.83
N MET A 343 -7.91 -5.67 9.19
CA MET A 343 -8.43 -6.68 10.12
C MET A 343 -8.22 -8.11 9.59
N VAL A 344 -8.65 -8.38 8.36
CA VAL A 344 -8.54 -9.71 7.73
C VAL A 344 -7.09 -10.04 7.39
N THR A 345 -6.27 -9.07 6.98
CA THR A 345 -4.84 -9.34 6.71
C THR A 345 -4.14 -9.79 8.00
N SER A 346 -4.45 -9.16 9.14
CA SER A 346 -3.83 -9.52 10.42
C SER A 346 -4.28 -10.90 10.90
N ASP A 347 -5.57 -11.22 10.74
CA ASP A 347 -6.18 -12.47 11.15
C ASP A 347 -7.09 -13.04 10.03
N PRO A 348 -6.52 -13.77 9.06
CA PRO A 348 -7.28 -14.25 7.91
C PRO A 348 -8.44 -15.20 8.25
N SER A 349 -8.40 -15.83 9.44
CA SER A 349 -9.46 -16.73 9.92
C SER A 349 -10.82 -16.05 10.06
N ILE A 350 -10.84 -14.72 10.24
CA ILE A 350 -12.09 -13.96 10.37
C ILE A 350 -12.81 -13.71 9.03
N LEU A 351 -12.19 -14.04 7.88
CA LEU A 351 -12.76 -13.75 6.57
C LEU A 351 -14.20 -14.26 6.44
N HIS A 352 -14.46 -15.50 6.85
CA HIS A 352 -15.80 -16.11 6.79
C HIS A 352 -16.85 -15.29 7.54
N ALA A 353 -16.54 -14.92 8.78
CA ALA A 353 -17.44 -14.13 9.63
C ALA A 353 -17.69 -12.73 9.04
N VAL A 354 -16.66 -12.10 8.46
CA VAL A 354 -16.80 -10.80 7.78
C VAL A 354 -17.66 -10.91 6.53
N LEU A 355 -17.43 -11.91 5.68
CA LEU A 355 -18.22 -12.09 4.45
C LEU A 355 -19.67 -12.45 4.77
N THR A 356 -19.91 -13.27 5.79
CA THR A 356 -21.25 -13.63 6.25
C THR A 356 -22.01 -12.39 6.71
N ASP A 357 -21.44 -11.54 7.59
CA ASP A 357 -22.08 -10.31 8.05
C ASP A 357 -22.35 -9.30 6.90
N LEU A 358 -21.49 -9.29 5.89
CA LEU A 358 -21.60 -8.35 4.78
C LEU A 358 -22.59 -8.82 3.71
N LEU A 359 -22.58 -10.11 3.36
CA LEU A 359 -23.21 -10.65 2.15
C LEU A 359 -24.46 -11.50 2.45
N VAL A 360 -24.58 -12.09 3.63
CA VAL A 360 -25.71 -12.97 3.98
C VAL A 360 -26.76 -12.18 4.76
N THR A 361 -28.02 -12.26 4.31
CA THR A 361 -29.17 -11.59 4.95
C THR A 361 -30.19 -12.63 5.36
N GLY A 362 -30.31 -12.92 6.66
CA GLY A 362 -31.25 -13.92 7.21
C GLY A 362 -30.60 -15.25 7.56
N THR A 363 -31.43 -16.24 7.96
CA THR A 363 -30.98 -17.54 8.52
C THR A 363 -30.99 -18.69 7.50
N THR A 364 -31.57 -18.52 6.32
CA THR A 364 -31.70 -19.57 5.30
C THR A 364 -30.80 -19.30 4.09
N ASN A 365 -29.80 -20.16 3.89
CA ASN A 365 -28.72 -20.05 2.89
C ASN A 365 -29.13 -20.24 1.42
N THR A 366 -30.43 -20.23 1.07
CA THR A 366 -30.89 -20.79 -0.21
C THR A 366 -30.85 -19.82 -1.40
N ASP A 367 -30.72 -18.50 -1.20
CA ASP A 367 -30.46 -17.55 -2.30
C ASP A 367 -29.82 -16.22 -1.82
N ILE A 368 -28.48 -16.17 -1.78
CA ILE A 368 -27.71 -14.99 -1.37
C ILE A 368 -27.97 -13.79 -2.32
N VAL A 369 -28.13 -14.07 -3.62
CA VAL A 369 -28.20 -13.05 -4.67
C VAL A 369 -29.47 -12.22 -4.51
N THR A 370 -30.62 -12.91 -4.48
CA THR A 370 -31.94 -12.27 -4.39
C THR A 370 -32.11 -11.62 -3.02
N SER A 371 -31.67 -12.29 -1.95
CA SER A 371 -31.82 -11.77 -0.58
C SER A 371 -31.04 -10.47 -0.36
N LEU A 372 -29.79 -10.37 -0.86
CA LEU A 372 -28.97 -9.18 -0.67
C LEU A 372 -29.53 -7.95 -1.42
N LEU A 373 -30.03 -8.16 -2.64
CA LEU A 373 -30.61 -7.09 -3.47
C LEU A 373 -31.96 -6.60 -2.94
N HIS A 374 -32.79 -7.50 -2.38
CA HIS A 374 -34.07 -7.10 -1.76
C HIS A 374 -33.91 -6.48 -0.37
N ALA A 375 -32.88 -6.87 0.38
CA ALA A 375 -32.70 -6.39 1.75
C ALA A 375 -32.19 -4.95 1.83
N TYR A 376 -31.53 -4.43 0.79
CA TYR A 376 -30.80 -3.17 0.85
C TYR A 376 -30.90 -2.33 -0.42
N SER A 377 -30.84 -1.00 -0.26
CA SER A 377 -30.67 -0.05 -1.36
C SER A 377 -29.38 -0.33 -2.17
N ALA A 378 -29.34 0.08 -3.44
CA ALA A 378 -28.16 -0.03 -4.30
C ALA A 378 -26.87 0.55 -3.70
N ASP A 379 -26.96 1.70 -3.01
CA ASP A 379 -25.82 2.32 -2.31
C ASP A 379 -25.24 1.41 -1.23
N LYS A 380 -26.11 0.86 -0.38
CA LYS A 380 -25.73 -0.05 0.70
C LYS A 380 -25.22 -1.40 0.18
N VAL A 381 -25.79 -1.95 -0.89
CA VAL A 381 -25.26 -3.14 -1.57
C VAL A 381 -23.84 -2.85 -2.08
N ALA A 382 -23.66 -1.77 -2.83
CA ALA A 382 -22.35 -1.42 -3.37
C ALA A 382 -21.31 -1.14 -2.28
N PHE A 383 -21.71 -0.52 -1.17
CA PHE A 383 -20.87 -0.36 0.02
C PHE A 383 -20.42 -1.71 0.58
N LYS A 384 -21.34 -2.63 0.85
CA LYS A 384 -21.04 -3.98 1.36
C LYS A 384 -20.12 -4.76 0.42
N LEU A 385 -20.36 -4.70 -0.90
CA LEU A 385 -19.50 -5.31 -1.91
C LEU A 385 -18.07 -4.73 -1.92
N ARG A 386 -17.92 -3.42 -1.71
CA ARG A 386 -16.59 -2.78 -1.61
C ARG A 386 -15.84 -3.20 -0.34
N LEU A 387 -16.53 -3.38 0.78
CA LEU A 387 -15.95 -3.89 2.02
C LEU A 387 -15.54 -5.35 1.88
N ALA A 388 -16.39 -6.18 1.27
CA ALA A 388 -16.04 -7.57 0.94
C ALA A 388 -14.80 -7.62 0.02
N GLY A 389 -14.71 -6.71 -0.96
CA GLY A 389 -13.50 -6.57 -1.79
C GLY A 389 -12.26 -6.16 -0.98
N GLY A 390 -12.42 -5.33 0.06
CA GLY A 390 -11.36 -5.03 1.02
C GLY A 390 -10.91 -6.28 1.78
N ALA A 391 -11.85 -7.06 2.30
CA ALA A 391 -11.59 -8.31 3.03
C ALA A 391 -10.84 -9.35 2.17
N CYS A 392 -11.27 -9.56 0.92
CA CYS A 392 -10.68 -10.58 0.05
C CYS A 392 -9.29 -10.20 -0.49
N ARG A 393 -8.91 -8.92 -0.48
CA ARG A 393 -7.70 -8.42 -1.17
C ARG A 393 -6.39 -9.05 -0.65
N ALA A 394 -6.37 -9.47 0.61
CA ALA A 394 -5.18 -9.99 1.28
C ALA A 394 -5.47 -11.22 2.18
N ALA A 395 -6.58 -11.92 1.93
CA ALA A 395 -7.00 -13.04 2.78
C ALA A 395 -6.21 -14.34 2.56
N THR A 396 -5.27 -14.37 1.61
CA THR A 396 -4.49 -15.55 1.19
C THR A 396 -5.33 -16.71 0.62
N SER A 397 -4.70 -17.56 -0.19
CA SER A 397 -5.35 -18.72 -0.84
C SER A 397 -6.08 -19.65 0.13
N THR A 398 -5.50 -19.93 1.30
CA THR A 398 -6.05 -20.88 2.27
C THR A 398 -7.42 -20.47 2.79
N TYR A 399 -7.65 -19.18 2.99
CA TYR A 399 -8.90 -18.68 3.55
C TYR A 399 -9.88 -18.20 2.49
N ILE A 400 -9.42 -17.76 1.32
CA ILE A 400 -10.35 -17.32 0.25
C ILE A 400 -11.01 -18.50 -0.47
N THR A 401 -10.35 -19.66 -0.56
CA THR A 401 -10.85 -20.82 -1.31
C THR A 401 -12.15 -21.38 -0.72
N PRO A 402 -12.29 -21.59 0.60
CA PRO A 402 -13.55 -22.05 1.19
C PRO A 402 -14.71 -21.07 0.94
N GLU A 403 -14.45 -19.77 0.87
CA GLU A 403 -15.47 -18.72 0.76
C GLU A 403 -16.03 -18.52 -0.65
N ILE A 404 -15.57 -19.30 -1.62
CA ILE A 404 -16.04 -19.17 -3.01
C ILE A 404 -17.54 -19.41 -3.14
N HIS A 405 -18.13 -20.23 -2.28
CA HIS A 405 -19.58 -20.48 -2.24
C HIS A 405 -20.41 -19.23 -1.92
N LEU A 406 -19.85 -18.26 -1.17
CA LEU A 406 -20.50 -16.97 -0.89
C LEU A 406 -20.27 -15.97 -2.03
N LEU A 407 -19.07 -16.00 -2.62
CA LEU A 407 -18.60 -14.97 -3.56
C LEU A 407 -19.05 -15.24 -5.00
N GLN A 408 -18.95 -16.50 -5.46
CA GLN A 408 -19.22 -16.86 -6.85
C GLN A 408 -20.64 -16.51 -7.30
N PRO A 409 -21.72 -16.81 -6.54
CA PRO A 409 -23.08 -16.47 -6.97
C PRO A 409 -23.27 -14.98 -7.25
N ILE A 410 -22.65 -14.11 -6.46
CA ILE A 410 -22.69 -12.65 -6.66
C ILE A 410 -21.86 -12.26 -7.88
N LEU A 411 -20.66 -12.83 -8.02
CA LEU A 411 -19.73 -12.49 -9.10
C LEU A 411 -20.17 -12.97 -10.47
N THR A 412 -21.00 -14.03 -10.55
CA THR A 412 -21.50 -14.62 -11.80
C THR A 412 -22.97 -14.31 -12.09
N SER A 413 -23.69 -13.62 -11.19
CA SER A 413 -25.10 -13.29 -11.42
C SER A 413 -25.30 -12.03 -12.25
N ALA A 414 -26.13 -12.14 -13.29
CA ALA A 414 -26.53 -11.02 -14.15
C ALA A 414 -27.20 -9.89 -13.35
N LEU A 415 -27.85 -10.20 -12.24
CA LEU A 415 -28.48 -9.22 -11.37
C LEU A 415 -27.48 -8.24 -10.75
N PHE A 416 -26.19 -8.60 -10.66
CA PHE A 416 -25.14 -7.73 -10.12
C PHE A 416 -24.32 -7.04 -11.22
N TYR A 417 -23.86 -7.78 -12.23
CA TYR A 417 -23.00 -7.20 -13.27
C TYR A 417 -23.79 -6.48 -14.37
N ASN A 418 -25.08 -6.77 -14.54
CA ASN A 418 -26.01 -6.02 -15.39
C ASN A 418 -27.05 -5.25 -14.57
N HIS A 419 -26.81 -5.04 -13.27
CA HIS A 419 -27.70 -4.27 -12.39
C HIS A 419 -27.99 -2.88 -12.98
N ASP A 420 -29.21 -2.35 -12.84
CA ASP A 420 -29.60 -1.04 -13.41
C ASP A 420 -28.74 0.12 -12.89
N GLU A 421 -28.41 0.09 -11.59
CA GLU A 421 -27.52 1.05 -10.96
C GLU A 421 -26.03 0.81 -11.25
N LYS A 422 -25.38 1.79 -11.90
CA LYS A 422 -23.95 1.78 -12.25
C LYS A 422 -23.02 1.54 -11.06
N ILE A 423 -23.42 2.04 -9.89
CA ILE A 423 -22.66 1.95 -8.65
C ILE A 423 -22.52 0.48 -8.21
N VAL A 424 -23.58 -0.32 -8.32
CA VAL A 424 -23.56 -1.76 -8.00
C VAL A 424 -22.66 -2.49 -8.98
N ARG A 425 -22.83 -2.26 -10.30
CA ARG A 425 -21.97 -2.84 -11.34
C ARG A 425 -20.48 -2.58 -11.07
N THR A 426 -20.16 -1.33 -10.72
CA THR A 426 -18.79 -0.90 -10.40
C THR A 426 -18.25 -1.59 -9.14
N ALA A 427 -19.06 -1.75 -8.11
CA ALA A 427 -18.67 -2.43 -6.87
C ALA A 427 -18.47 -3.94 -7.08
N THR A 428 -19.34 -4.60 -7.85
CA THR A 428 -19.20 -6.02 -8.24
C THR A 428 -17.92 -6.26 -9.02
N ASN A 429 -17.64 -5.43 -10.03
CA ASN A 429 -16.39 -5.52 -10.81
C ASN A 429 -15.16 -5.25 -9.95
N LYS A 430 -15.28 -4.40 -8.92
CA LYS A 430 -14.21 -4.15 -7.96
C LYS A 430 -13.98 -5.35 -7.03
N LEU A 431 -15.05 -6.00 -6.56
CA LEU A 431 -15.01 -7.23 -5.76
C LEU A 431 -14.33 -8.34 -6.56
N LEU A 432 -14.76 -8.58 -7.81
CA LEU A 432 -14.14 -9.57 -8.71
C LEU A 432 -12.62 -9.41 -8.78
N LYS A 433 -12.17 -8.18 -9.07
CA LYS A 433 -10.74 -7.87 -9.16
C LYS A 433 -10.01 -8.15 -7.85
N ASP A 434 -10.61 -7.80 -6.71
CA ASP A 434 -9.97 -7.98 -5.40
C ASP A 434 -9.95 -9.47 -4.96
N VAL A 435 -10.99 -10.25 -5.31
CA VAL A 435 -11.02 -11.71 -5.11
C VAL A 435 -9.94 -12.39 -5.93
N LEU A 436 -9.89 -12.11 -7.24
CA LEU A 436 -8.85 -12.65 -8.13
C LEU A 436 -7.45 -12.23 -7.66
N LYS A 437 -7.28 -10.98 -7.21
CA LYS A 437 -6.00 -10.54 -6.64
C LYS A 437 -5.63 -11.35 -5.39
N GLY A 438 -6.57 -11.52 -4.46
CA GLY A 438 -6.36 -12.25 -3.22
C GLY A 438 -6.02 -13.72 -3.43
N SER A 439 -6.54 -14.35 -4.48
CA SER A 439 -6.38 -15.77 -4.81
C SER A 439 -5.21 -16.09 -5.73
N SER A 440 -4.69 -15.11 -6.50
CA SER A 440 -3.72 -15.35 -7.58
C SER A 440 -2.49 -14.45 -7.57
N SER A 441 -2.44 -13.38 -6.78
CA SER A 441 -1.27 -12.48 -6.73
C SER A 441 -0.30 -12.85 -5.63
N LEU A 442 0.99 -12.57 -5.84
CA LEU A 442 2.06 -12.68 -4.85
C LEU A 442 2.18 -11.35 -4.08
N TYR A 443 1.99 -11.40 -2.76
CA TYR A 443 2.08 -10.22 -1.90
C TYR A 443 2.64 -10.54 -0.51
N PRO A 444 3.19 -9.58 0.24
CA PRO A 444 3.65 -9.84 1.59
C PRO A 444 2.41 -9.95 2.47
N THR A 445 2.35 -10.99 3.31
CA THR A 445 1.28 -11.11 4.31
C THR A 445 1.51 -10.14 5.46
N ALA A 446 0.54 -10.02 6.36
CA ALA A 446 0.67 -9.12 7.51
C ALA A 446 1.95 -9.44 8.28
N LEU A 447 2.76 -8.40 8.38
CA LEU A 447 4.11 -8.46 8.88
C LEU A 447 4.09 -8.63 10.38
N GLU A 448 5.05 -9.39 10.89
CA GLU A 448 5.25 -9.44 12.31
C GLU A 448 5.71 -8.05 12.80
N PRO A 449 5.05 -7.47 13.82
CA PRO A 449 5.53 -6.23 14.41
C PRO A 449 6.92 -6.42 15.04
N VAL A 450 7.62 -5.34 15.35
CA VAL A 450 9.03 -5.40 15.80
C VAL A 450 9.21 -6.23 17.08
N TYR A 451 8.22 -6.21 17.97
CA TYR A 451 8.19 -6.99 19.20
C TYR A 451 7.73 -8.44 18.99
N GLY A 452 7.22 -8.80 17.81
CA GLY A 452 6.83 -10.18 17.52
C GLY A 452 8.04 -11.13 17.49
N SER A 453 9.16 -10.64 16.99
CA SER A 453 10.43 -11.36 16.93
C SER A 453 11.30 -11.23 18.17
N ASN A 454 11.06 -10.19 18.95
CA ASN A 454 11.79 -9.86 20.16
C ASN A 454 10.88 -9.98 21.39
N ALA A 455 10.00 -10.98 21.40
CA ALA A 455 8.95 -11.17 22.40
C ALA A 455 9.49 -11.38 23.83
N GLU A 456 10.76 -11.79 23.91
CA GLU A 456 11.55 -12.00 25.13
C GLU A 456 12.46 -10.80 25.44
N LYS A 457 12.24 -9.62 24.85
CA LYS A 457 13.05 -8.43 25.10
C LYS A 457 12.18 -7.31 25.67
N VAL A 458 12.82 -6.36 26.36
CA VAL A 458 12.17 -5.15 26.85
C VAL A 458 11.50 -4.40 25.71
N VAL A 459 10.33 -3.80 26.00
CA VAL A 459 9.60 -2.97 25.05
C VAL A 459 10.48 -1.90 24.41
N GLY A 460 10.30 -1.66 23.11
CA GLY A 460 11.11 -0.70 22.35
C GLY A 460 12.39 -1.28 21.74
N TYR A 461 12.72 -2.55 22.02
CA TYR A 461 13.89 -3.21 21.42
C TYR A 461 13.89 -3.12 19.88
N PRO A 462 15.03 -2.81 19.24
CA PRO A 462 15.12 -2.65 17.79
C PRO A 462 14.83 -3.94 17.03
N GLN A 463 14.37 -3.79 15.79
CA GLN A 463 14.26 -4.94 14.89
C GLN A 463 15.65 -5.49 14.57
N THR A 464 15.82 -6.80 14.74
CA THR A 464 17.09 -7.52 14.47
C THR A 464 17.07 -8.25 13.13
N HIS A 465 15.90 -8.32 12.49
CA HIS A 465 15.68 -9.12 11.30
C HIS A 465 16.11 -8.46 9.99
N SER A 466 16.64 -9.30 9.09
CA SER A 466 16.85 -8.99 7.68
C SER A 466 15.54 -9.13 6.90
N GLY A 467 15.51 -8.66 5.64
CA GLY A 467 14.33 -8.75 4.77
C GLY A 467 13.96 -10.19 4.34
N GLU A 468 14.67 -11.21 4.82
CA GLU A 468 14.46 -12.63 4.50
C GLU A 468 13.28 -13.24 5.27
N ASN A 469 12.90 -12.65 6.41
CA ASN A 469 11.79 -13.14 7.25
C ASN A 469 10.41 -12.60 6.84
N ILE A 470 10.30 -12.01 5.64
CA ILE A 470 9.02 -11.52 5.14
C ILE A 470 8.22 -12.72 4.66
N LYS A 471 7.10 -12.98 5.33
CA LYS A 471 6.13 -13.98 4.88
C LYS A 471 5.45 -13.47 3.61
N TRP A 472 5.52 -14.26 2.55
CA TRP A 472 4.86 -13.99 1.29
C TRP A 472 3.66 -14.91 1.13
N HIS A 473 2.55 -14.35 0.69
CA HIS A 473 1.47 -15.15 0.15
C HIS A 473 1.88 -15.59 -1.25
N VAL A 474 2.11 -16.89 -1.40
CA VAL A 474 2.24 -17.54 -2.70
C VAL A 474 0.91 -18.21 -3.02
N PRO A 475 0.30 -17.97 -4.19
CA PRO A 475 -0.94 -18.63 -4.58
C PRO A 475 -0.78 -20.16 -4.55
N SER A 476 -1.76 -20.87 -3.99
CA SER A 476 -1.78 -22.35 -4.04
C SER A 476 -2.42 -22.85 -5.32
N SER A 477 -2.00 -24.03 -5.81
CA SER A 477 -2.62 -24.68 -6.97
C SER A 477 -4.13 -24.86 -6.78
N GLU A 478 -4.55 -25.21 -5.56
CA GLU A 478 -5.96 -25.33 -5.19
C GLU A 478 -6.74 -24.01 -5.37
N SER A 479 -6.18 -22.88 -4.92
CA SER A 479 -6.80 -21.55 -5.09
C SER A 479 -6.86 -21.12 -6.56
N LEU A 480 -5.90 -21.55 -7.38
CA LEU A 480 -5.98 -21.32 -8.82
C LEU A 480 -7.10 -22.15 -9.46
N GLN A 481 -7.14 -23.44 -9.19
CA GLN A 481 -8.11 -24.38 -9.77
C GLN A 481 -9.55 -24.15 -9.28
N LYS A 482 -9.75 -23.84 -8.00
CA LYS A 482 -11.11 -23.71 -7.42
C LYS A 482 -11.68 -22.29 -7.48
N VAL A 483 -10.84 -21.27 -7.54
CA VAL A 483 -11.28 -19.86 -7.52
C VAL A 483 -10.91 -19.15 -8.81
N THR A 484 -9.62 -19.07 -9.12
CA THR A 484 -9.12 -18.14 -10.13
C THR A 484 -9.55 -18.56 -11.54
N ILE A 485 -9.32 -19.80 -11.92
CA ILE A 485 -9.61 -20.30 -13.27
C ILE A 485 -11.13 -20.37 -13.54
N PRO A 486 -11.97 -20.95 -12.66
CA PRO A 486 -13.42 -20.98 -12.88
C PRO A 486 -14.01 -19.57 -13.00
N LEU A 487 -13.57 -18.62 -12.18
CA LEU A 487 -14.01 -17.23 -12.30
C LEU A 487 -13.55 -16.61 -13.61
N LEU A 488 -12.31 -16.84 -14.06
CA LEU A 488 -11.84 -16.33 -15.35
C LEU A 488 -12.63 -16.91 -16.53
N ARG A 489 -12.92 -18.22 -16.53
CA ARG A 489 -13.74 -18.85 -17.58
C ARG A 489 -15.15 -18.26 -17.59
N ASN A 490 -15.85 -18.27 -16.46
CA ASN A 490 -17.24 -17.77 -16.36
C ASN A 490 -17.35 -16.24 -16.56
N VAL A 491 -16.29 -15.49 -16.35
CA VAL A 491 -16.34 -14.03 -16.48
C VAL A 491 -15.83 -13.58 -17.82
N VAL A 492 -14.64 -14.01 -18.21
CA VAL A 492 -13.96 -13.51 -19.42
C VAL A 492 -14.52 -14.20 -20.65
N THR A 493 -14.58 -15.55 -20.65
CA THR A 493 -15.05 -16.31 -21.81
C THR A 493 -16.51 -15.99 -22.10
N ASP A 494 -17.38 -16.02 -21.09
CA ASP A 494 -18.81 -15.70 -21.25
C ASP A 494 -19.01 -14.25 -21.71
N SER A 495 -18.27 -13.29 -21.14
CA SER A 495 -18.38 -11.88 -21.57
C SER A 495 -17.91 -11.69 -23.02
N ILE A 496 -16.87 -12.42 -23.46
CA ILE A 496 -16.37 -12.37 -24.84
C ILE A 496 -17.42 -12.95 -25.80
N ALA A 497 -17.91 -14.17 -25.51
CA ALA A 497 -18.89 -14.86 -26.34
C ALA A 497 -20.16 -14.02 -26.48
N ASP A 498 -20.69 -13.53 -25.37
CA ASP A 498 -21.88 -12.70 -25.39
C ASP A 498 -21.69 -11.38 -26.14
N LEU A 499 -20.53 -10.72 -26.02
CA LEU A 499 -20.27 -9.44 -26.70
C LEU A 499 -20.25 -9.64 -28.21
N LEU A 500 -19.55 -10.68 -28.68
CA LEU A 500 -19.49 -11.00 -30.10
C LEU A 500 -20.87 -11.39 -30.64
N GLN A 501 -21.63 -12.19 -29.89
CA GLN A 501 -22.99 -12.57 -30.24
C GLN A 501 -23.91 -11.34 -30.29
N SER A 502 -23.88 -10.48 -29.26
CA SER A 502 -24.74 -9.29 -29.16
C SER A 502 -24.53 -8.31 -30.32
N ILE A 503 -23.28 -8.12 -30.77
CA ILE A 503 -22.96 -7.22 -31.90
C ILE A 503 -23.33 -7.88 -33.23
N THR A 504 -23.13 -9.19 -33.35
CA THR A 504 -23.50 -9.95 -34.56
C THR A 504 -25.01 -9.99 -34.75
N ASP A 505 -25.77 -10.28 -33.69
CA ASP A 505 -27.24 -10.27 -33.71
C ASP A 505 -27.77 -8.87 -34.00
N ALA A 506 -27.18 -7.84 -33.38
CA ALA A 506 -27.47 -6.46 -33.71
C ALA A 506 -27.25 -6.13 -35.19
N SER A 507 -26.22 -6.70 -35.82
CA SER A 507 -25.94 -6.51 -37.25
C SER A 507 -26.94 -7.27 -38.15
N ASN A 508 -27.36 -8.47 -37.73
CA ASN A 508 -28.24 -9.35 -38.51
C ASN A 508 -29.73 -8.99 -38.42
N THR A 509 -30.21 -8.55 -37.25
CA THR A 509 -31.64 -8.27 -36.99
C THR A 509 -32.17 -7.11 -37.85
N VAL A 510 -31.30 -6.18 -38.23
CA VAL A 510 -31.66 -5.06 -39.13
C VAL A 510 -31.52 -5.40 -40.61
N ALA A 511 -30.62 -6.32 -40.98
CA ALA A 511 -30.59 -6.85 -42.35
C ALA A 511 -31.91 -7.59 -42.69
N ALA A 512 -32.50 -8.29 -41.70
CA ALA A 512 -33.79 -8.95 -41.84
C ALA A 512 -34.98 -7.96 -41.85
N THR A 513 -34.98 -6.90 -41.03
CA THR A 513 -36.06 -5.90 -41.08
C THR A 513 -35.97 -4.99 -42.30
N ALA A 514 -34.77 -4.72 -42.84
CA ALA A 514 -34.60 -4.02 -44.10
C ALA A 514 -35.05 -4.86 -45.31
N SER A 515 -34.85 -6.20 -45.28
CA SER A 515 -35.35 -7.08 -46.33
C SER A 515 -36.87 -7.33 -46.24
N VAL A 516 -37.43 -7.42 -45.02
CA VAL A 516 -38.88 -7.57 -44.81
C VAL A 516 -39.64 -6.27 -45.08
N ALA A 517 -39.07 -5.09 -44.79
CA ALA A 517 -39.67 -3.80 -45.17
C ALA A 517 -39.73 -3.60 -46.70
N SER A 518 -38.89 -4.31 -47.46
CA SER A 518 -38.95 -4.33 -48.93
C SER A 518 -40.00 -5.30 -49.50
N THR A 519 -40.64 -6.13 -48.66
CA THR A 519 -41.58 -7.19 -49.08
C THR A 519 -42.95 -7.16 -48.40
N ALA A 520 -43.16 -6.40 -47.34
CA ALA A 520 -44.46 -6.30 -46.64
C ALA A 520 -45.33 -5.14 -47.16
N SER A 521 -46.50 -5.46 -47.73
CA SER A 521 -47.48 -4.49 -48.25
C SER A 521 -48.62 -4.14 -47.27
N SER A 522 -48.54 -4.52 -45.99
CA SER A 522 -49.55 -4.13 -44.99
C SER A 522 -48.99 -3.97 -43.58
N ASN A 523 -49.52 -2.97 -42.86
CA ASN A 523 -49.01 -2.46 -41.59
C ASN A 523 -49.32 -3.34 -40.35
N GLU A 524 -50.12 -4.40 -40.48
CA GLU A 524 -50.59 -5.19 -39.31
C GLU A 524 -49.66 -6.36 -38.94
N ASP A 525 -48.91 -6.92 -39.89
CA ASP A 525 -47.99 -8.05 -39.64
C ASP A 525 -46.68 -7.65 -38.92
N LEU A 526 -46.28 -6.38 -39.00
CA LEU A 526 -45.05 -5.88 -38.38
C LEU A 526 -45.12 -5.86 -36.85
N THR A 527 -46.32 -5.68 -36.28
CA THR A 527 -46.53 -5.57 -34.84
C THR A 527 -46.59 -6.91 -34.11
N GLN A 528 -47.04 -7.98 -34.77
CA GLN A 528 -47.12 -9.31 -34.14
C GLN A 528 -45.80 -10.10 -34.22
N LEU A 529 -45.00 -9.94 -35.29
CA LEU A 529 -43.72 -10.66 -35.44
C LEU A 529 -42.61 -10.10 -34.54
N THR A 530 -42.61 -8.79 -34.26
CA THR A 530 -41.62 -8.16 -33.37
C THR A 530 -41.81 -8.55 -31.90
N ALA A 531 -43.03 -8.93 -31.49
CA ALA A 531 -43.34 -9.39 -30.13
C ALA A 531 -42.86 -10.84 -29.85
N MET A 532 -42.73 -11.69 -30.87
CA MET A 532 -42.28 -13.08 -30.71
C MET A 532 -40.76 -13.23 -30.62
N ALA A 533 -39.97 -12.25 -31.10
CA ALA A 533 -38.51 -12.32 -31.10
C ALA A 533 -37.85 -11.93 -29.75
N LEU A 534 -38.59 -11.40 -28.77
CA LEU A 534 -38.04 -10.74 -27.58
C LEU A 534 -38.31 -11.43 -26.24
N GLY A 535 -38.93 -12.61 -26.21
CA GLY A 535 -38.87 -13.56 -25.07
C GLY A 535 -39.11 -12.99 -23.66
N THR A 536 -39.96 -11.97 -23.48
CA THR A 536 -40.34 -11.46 -22.15
C THR A 536 -41.81 -10.98 -22.15
N PRO A 537 -42.57 -11.23 -21.05
CA PRO A 537 -43.99 -10.88 -20.98
C PRO A 537 -44.16 -9.38 -20.68
N VAL A 538 -44.84 -8.66 -21.57
CA VAL A 538 -45.15 -7.24 -21.40
C VAL A 538 -46.49 -7.09 -20.70
N VAL A 539 -46.47 -6.57 -19.46
CA VAL A 539 -47.64 -5.96 -18.83
C VAL A 539 -47.88 -4.62 -19.54
N ALA A 540 -49.04 -4.51 -20.18
CA ALA A 540 -49.42 -3.38 -21.01
C ALA A 540 -49.61 -2.09 -20.19
N THR A 541 -49.04 -0.97 -20.65
CA THR A 541 -49.65 0.35 -20.50
C THR A 541 -49.18 1.32 -21.59
N ALA A 542 -50.19 1.86 -22.29
CA ALA A 542 -50.28 3.11 -23.05
C ALA A 542 -49.24 3.44 -24.14
N ALA A 543 -49.76 3.51 -25.37
CA ALA A 543 -49.11 3.98 -26.58
C ALA A 543 -48.79 5.48 -26.56
N SER A 544 -47.54 5.85 -26.80
CA SER A 544 -47.13 7.03 -27.58
C SER A 544 -45.63 6.95 -27.94
N THR A 545 -45.29 7.48 -29.12
CA THR A 545 -43.95 7.78 -29.69
C THR A 545 -42.98 6.63 -30.01
N GLY A 546 -42.85 6.33 -31.31
CA GLY A 546 -41.88 5.37 -31.87
C GLY A 546 -40.41 5.83 -31.93
N SER A 547 -40.09 7.10 -31.59
CA SER A 547 -38.70 7.59 -31.54
C SER A 547 -38.02 7.39 -30.19
N THR A 548 -38.77 7.35 -29.09
CA THR A 548 -38.23 7.17 -27.73
C THR A 548 -37.69 5.76 -27.49
N ASN A 549 -38.31 4.74 -28.10
CA ASN A 549 -37.93 3.33 -27.89
C ASN A 549 -36.58 2.96 -28.52
N ALA A 550 -36.22 3.54 -29.67
CA ALA A 550 -34.95 3.26 -30.33
C ALA A 550 -33.75 3.84 -29.56
N THR A 551 -33.89 5.06 -29.03
CA THR A 551 -32.83 5.72 -28.23
C THR A 551 -32.61 4.99 -26.90
N THR A 552 -33.66 4.49 -26.26
CA THR A 552 -33.55 3.71 -25.02
C THR A 552 -32.91 2.34 -25.24
N LEU A 553 -33.22 1.66 -26.35
CA LEU A 553 -32.61 0.37 -26.71
C LEU A 553 -31.12 0.53 -27.01
N PHE A 554 -30.74 1.57 -27.75
CA PHE A 554 -29.33 1.89 -28.02
C PHE A 554 -28.54 2.13 -26.74
N LYS A 555 -29.07 2.97 -25.84
CA LYS A 555 -28.40 3.29 -24.56
C LYS A 555 -28.25 2.03 -23.69
N LYS A 556 -29.24 1.16 -23.66
CA LYS A 556 -29.19 -0.11 -22.90
C LYS A 556 -28.12 -1.06 -23.45
N ALA A 557 -27.99 -1.15 -24.78
CA ALA A 557 -26.95 -1.94 -25.42
C ALA A 557 -25.54 -1.36 -25.16
N GLU A 558 -25.39 -0.03 -25.23
CA GLU A 558 -24.14 0.65 -24.88
C GLU A 558 -23.73 0.33 -23.43
N GLU A 559 -24.65 0.46 -22.48
CA GLU A 559 -24.38 0.19 -21.07
C GLU A 559 -24.00 -1.29 -20.82
N LEU A 560 -24.63 -2.22 -21.53
CA LEU A 560 -24.30 -3.65 -21.47
C LEU A 560 -22.86 -3.91 -21.98
N ILE A 561 -22.50 -3.32 -23.13
CA ILE A 561 -21.16 -3.46 -23.71
C ILE A 561 -20.10 -2.88 -22.77
N VAL A 562 -20.33 -1.67 -22.26
CA VAL A 562 -19.46 -1.00 -21.30
C VAL A 562 -19.30 -1.85 -20.03
N SER A 563 -20.39 -2.44 -19.52
CA SER A 563 -20.33 -3.28 -18.32
C SER A 563 -19.47 -4.53 -18.54
N LYS A 564 -19.68 -5.25 -19.65
CA LYS A 564 -18.94 -6.47 -19.99
C LYS A 564 -17.45 -6.20 -20.26
N LEU A 565 -17.12 -5.14 -20.99
CA LEU A 565 -15.72 -4.73 -21.19
C LEU A 565 -15.04 -4.36 -19.86
N ASN A 566 -15.71 -3.63 -18.98
CA ASN A 566 -15.16 -3.30 -17.67
C ASN A 566 -14.96 -4.56 -16.80
N ARG A 567 -15.85 -5.55 -16.92
CA ARG A 567 -15.72 -6.83 -16.23
C ARG A 567 -14.48 -7.61 -16.70
N ILE A 568 -14.27 -7.70 -18.02
CA ILE A 568 -13.05 -8.28 -18.62
C ILE A 568 -11.81 -7.53 -18.12
N GLU A 569 -11.81 -6.19 -18.19
CA GLU A 569 -10.69 -5.35 -17.72
C GLU A 569 -10.34 -5.65 -16.25
N LYS A 570 -11.35 -5.74 -15.37
CA LYS A 570 -11.16 -6.00 -13.95
C LYS A 570 -10.73 -7.44 -13.66
N ALA A 571 -11.23 -8.42 -14.40
CA ALA A 571 -10.81 -9.81 -14.27
C ALA A 571 -9.32 -9.97 -14.60
N LEU A 572 -8.92 -9.49 -15.78
CA LEU A 572 -7.53 -9.57 -16.26
C LEU A 572 -6.56 -8.82 -15.34
N ARG A 573 -6.98 -7.65 -14.84
CA ARG A 573 -6.17 -6.88 -13.88
C ARG A 573 -6.02 -7.59 -12.53
N GLY A 574 -7.05 -8.30 -12.06
CA GLY A 574 -7.01 -9.04 -10.81
C GLY A 574 -6.10 -10.27 -10.88
N ALA A 575 -6.11 -10.96 -12.03
CA ALA A 575 -5.35 -12.19 -12.28
C ALA A 575 -4.00 -11.97 -12.98
N ALA A 576 -3.58 -10.71 -13.19
CA ALA A 576 -2.46 -10.37 -14.07
C ALA A 576 -1.14 -11.14 -13.79
N GLU A 577 -0.92 -11.54 -12.54
CA GLU A 577 0.31 -12.21 -12.11
C GLU A 577 0.37 -13.69 -12.49
N VAL A 578 -0.75 -14.30 -12.89
CA VAL A 578 -0.82 -15.71 -13.32
C VAL A 578 -1.06 -15.89 -14.83
N LEU A 579 -1.28 -14.82 -15.60
CA LEU A 579 -1.62 -14.88 -17.04
C LEU A 579 -0.42 -14.97 -17.99
N GLY A 580 -0.32 -16.07 -18.74
CA GLY A 580 0.87 -16.50 -19.49
C GLY A 580 0.94 -16.09 -20.93
N ASP A 581 2.09 -16.41 -21.52
CA ASP A 581 2.26 -16.51 -22.96
C ASP A 581 2.75 -17.96 -23.20
N ASN A 582 2.23 -18.60 -24.23
CA ASN A 582 2.61 -19.96 -24.59
C ASN A 582 4.05 -19.95 -25.16
N TYR A 583 5.03 -20.41 -24.37
CA TYR A 583 6.45 -20.37 -24.73
C TYR A 583 6.83 -21.50 -25.71
N HIS A 584 5.97 -22.49 -25.89
CA HIS A 584 6.30 -23.70 -26.65
C HIS A 584 6.37 -23.51 -28.17
N GLU A 585 5.77 -22.46 -28.75
CA GLU A 585 5.90 -22.18 -30.19
C GLU A 585 7.24 -21.52 -30.59
N GLN A 586 8.02 -20.97 -29.65
CA GLN A 586 9.24 -20.23 -29.98
C GLN A 586 10.51 -21.10 -30.05
N ASN A 587 10.46 -22.36 -29.59
CA ASN A 587 11.64 -23.25 -29.61
C ASN A 587 11.70 -24.19 -30.83
N THR A 588 10.71 -24.19 -31.71
CA THR A 588 10.75 -25.03 -32.93
C THR A 588 11.40 -24.36 -34.12
N HIS A 589 11.60 -23.03 -34.11
CA HIS A 589 12.35 -22.35 -35.17
C HIS A 589 13.24 -21.22 -34.63
N GLN A 590 14.55 -21.43 -34.76
CA GLN A 590 15.69 -20.56 -34.46
C GLN A 590 16.28 -20.68 -33.05
N GLU A 591 17.47 -21.30 -33.00
CA GLU A 591 18.51 -21.02 -32.01
C GLU A 591 18.77 -19.50 -31.96
N VAL A 592 18.08 -18.81 -31.07
CA VAL A 592 18.42 -17.42 -30.75
C VAL A 592 19.77 -17.45 -30.06
N SER A 593 20.77 -16.85 -30.72
CA SER A 593 22.14 -16.79 -30.27
C SER A 593 22.23 -16.37 -28.80
N SER A 594 23.14 -17.02 -28.08
CA SER A 594 23.44 -16.91 -26.65
C SER A 594 23.87 -15.51 -26.13
N LYS A 595 23.57 -14.43 -26.86
CA LYS A 595 23.86 -13.04 -26.49
C LYS A 595 22.66 -12.24 -25.98
N GLU A 596 21.42 -12.69 -26.20
CA GLU A 596 20.25 -12.06 -25.58
C GLU A 596 19.95 -12.75 -24.25
N GLY A 597 20.19 -12.01 -23.15
CA GLY A 597 20.39 -12.54 -21.80
C GLY A 597 19.30 -13.50 -21.31
N LYS A 598 19.75 -14.51 -20.53
CA LYS A 598 18.91 -15.43 -19.75
C LYS A 598 17.62 -14.74 -19.31
N LEU A 599 16.48 -15.20 -19.84
CA LEU A 599 15.17 -14.70 -19.42
C LEU A 599 15.06 -14.92 -17.91
N LEU A 600 14.79 -13.86 -17.16
CA LEU A 600 14.63 -13.96 -15.71
C LEU A 600 13.30 -14.69 -15.43
N SER A 601 13.34 -15.91 -14.89
CA SER A 601 12.14 -16.60 -14.44
C SER A 601 11.49 -15.85 -13.27
N THR A 602 10.17 -15.80 -13.29
CA THR A 602 9.34 -15.10 -12.31
C THR A 602 8.87 -16.03 -11.19
N GLY A 603 9.15 -17.34 -11.29
CA GLY A 603 8.58 -18.40 -10.44
C GLY A 603 7.13 -18.75 -10.80
N ARG A 604 6.54 -17.99 -11.73
CA ARG A 604 5.20 -18.18 -12.27
C ARG A 604 5.10 -19.40 -13.17
N GLU A 605 6.16 -19.67 -13.91
CA GLU A 605 6.25 -20.82 -14.79
C GLU A 605 6.13 -22.10 -13.95
N THR A 606 6.86 -22.16 -12.84
CA THR A 606 6.78 -23.24 -11.85
C THR A 606 5.38 -23.35 -11.21
N LEU A 607 4.69 -22.23 -10.97
CA LEU A 607 3.33 -22.24 -10.43
C LEU A 607 2.32 -22.82 -11.43
N ILE A 608 2.43 -22.46 -12.71
CA ILE A 608 1.58 -23.00 -13.78
C ILE A 608 1.90 -24.47 -14.03
N GLU A 609 3.17 -24.84 -14.07
CA GLU A 609 3.63 -26.23 -14.17
C GLU A 609 3.14 -27.10 -12.98
N SER A 610 2.90 -26.48 -11.81
CA SER A 610 2.38 -27.18 -10.63
C SER A 610 0.87 -27.41 -10.63
N LEU A 611 0.15 -26.95 -11.65
CA LEU A 611 -1.28 -27.25 -11.81
C LEU A 611 -1.45 -28.72 -12.21
N MET A 612 -2.43 -29.39 -11.59
CA MET A 612 -2.65 -30.82 -11.84
C MET A 612 -3.32 -31.09 -13.20
N ASP A 613 -4.07 -30.11 -13.73
CA ASP A 613 -4.81 -30.23 -14.98
C ASP A 613 -4.07 -29.48 -16.11
N PRO A 614 -3.61 -30.18 -17.17
CA PRO A 614 -2.99 -29.56 -18.33
C PRO A 614 -3.88 -28.54 -19.06
N GLU A 615 -5.22 -28.72 -19.06
CA GLU A 615 -6.14 -27.79 -19.71
C GLU A 615 -6.19 -26.43 -19.02
N ASP A 616 -6.02 -26.43 -17.70
CA ASP A 616 -5.97 -25.24 -16.87
C ASP A 616 -4.68 -24.45 -17.07
N SER A 617 -3.56 -25.16 -17.19
CA SER A 617 -2.27 -24.57 -17.57
C SER A 617 -2.32 -23.97 -18.98
N LEU A 618 -2.93 -24.68 -19.93
CA LEU A 618 -3.11 -24.20 -21.29
C LEU A 618 -4.02 -22.97 -21.34
N PHE A 619 -5.13 -22.97 -20.60
CA PHE A 619 -6.04 -21.84 -20.51
C PHE A 619 -5.33 -20.58 -19.99
N LEU A 620 -4.61 -20.68 -18.86
CA LEU A 620 -3.91 -19.52 -18.30
C LEU A 620 -2.80 -18.99 -19.21
N THR A 621 -2.17 -19.85 -20.02
CA THR A 621 -1.13 -19.46 -20.98
C THR A 621 -1.68 -18.88 -22.28
N ASN A 622 -2.90 -19.27 -22.69
CA ASN A 622 -3.53 -18.79 -23.93
C ASN A 622 -4.46 -17.59 -23.72
N LEU A 623 -5.03 -17.39 -22.53
CA LEU A 623 -6.06 -16.37 -22.28
C LEU A 623 -5.69 -14.97 -22.78
N ARG A 624 -4.41 -14.57 -22.67
CA ARG A 624 -3.96 -13.26 -23.17
C ARG A 624 -4.00 -13.17 -24.69
N SER A 625 -3.61 -14.23 -25.38
CA SER A 625 -3.71 -14.33 -26.84
C SER A 625 -5.19 -14.30 -27.27
N ASP A 626 -6.03 -15.08 -26.59
CA ASP A 626 -7.47 -15.16 -26.88
C ASP A 626 -8.15 -13.79 -26.71
N VAL A 627 -7.79 -13.04 -25.66
CA VAL A 627 -8.29 -11.68 -25.45
C VAL A 627 -7.78 -10.73 -26.54
N LEU A 628 -6.53 -10.84 -27.01
CA LEU A 628 -6.03 -10.01 -28.13
C LEU A 628 -6.77 -10.32 -29.43
N VAL A 629 -7.03 -11.60 -29.72
CA VAL A 629 -7.85 -12.02 -30.86
C VAL A 629 -9.25 -11.44 -30.73
N PHE A 630 -9.88 -11.58 -29.56
CA PHE A 630 -11.17 -10.97 -29.27
C PHE A 630 -11.16 -9.46 -29.52
N LEU A 631 -10.13 -8.72 -29.07
CA LEU A 631 -10.08 -7.27 -29.26
C LEU A 631 -10.05 -6.87 -30.74
N ASN A 632 -9.39 -7.65 -31.60
CA ASN A 632 -9.41 -7.45 -33.06
C ASN A 632 -10.79 -7.76 -33.63
N THR A 633 -11.31 -8.96 -33.35
CA THR A 633 -12.61 -9.40 -33.82
C THR A 633 -13.71 -8.44 -33.39
N PHE A 634 -13.70 -8.00 -32.13
CA PHE A 634 -14.65 -7.02 -31.58
C PHE A 634 -14.64 -5.73 -32.40
N GLN A 635 -13.47 -5.21 -32.75
CA GLN A 635 -13.38 -4.02 -33.58
C GLN A 635 -13.78 -4.29 -35.03
N ASP A 636 -13.43 -5.45 -35.59
CA ASP A 636 -13.85 -5.84 -36.96
C ASP A 636 -15.37 -5.91 -37.05
N THR A 637 -16.01 -6.57 -36.11
CA THR A 637 -17.46 -6.66 -36.00
C THR A 637 -18.09 -5.30 -35.74
N LEU A 638 -17.49 -4.46 -34.89
CA LEU A 638 -18.02 -3.12 -34.65
C LEU A 638 -17.97 -2.26 -35.91
N HIS A 639 -16.91 -2.38 -36.72
CA HIS A 639 -16.73 -1.62 -37.95
C HIS A 639 -17.50 -2.18 -39.16
N SER A 640 -17.85 -3.46 -39.18
CA SER A 640 -18.67 -4.07 -40.23
C SER A 640 -20.15 -3.64 -40.17
N VAL A 641 -20.61 -3.09 -39.04
CA VAL A 641 -21.94 -2.49 -38.89
C VAL A 641 -22.14 -1.37 -39.93
N PRO A 642 -23.16 -1.38 -40.79
CA PRO A 642 -23.38 -0.34 -41.79
C PRO A 642 -23.51 1.07 -41.17
N SER A 643 -23.05 2.12 -41.86
CA SER A 643 -23.13 3.51 -41.35
C SER A 643 -24.57 3.98 -41.09
N THR A 644 -25.52 3.42 -41.83
CA THR A 644 -26.97 3.66 -41.70
C THR A 644 -27.60 2.97 -40.48
N HIS A 645 -26.85 2.10 -39.79
CA HIS A 645 -27.34 1.34 -38.65
C HIS A 645 -27.30 2.15 -37.34
N PRO A 646 -28.29 2.07 -36.43
CA PRO A 646 -28.26 2.78 -35.14
C PRO A 646 -27.01 2.51 -34.29
N TYR A 647 -26.51 1.27 -34.31
CA TYR A 647 -25.25 0.89 -33.65
C TYR A 647 -23.96 1.40 -34.31
N SER A 648 -24.02 2.06 -35.47
CA SER A 648 -22.83 2.69 -36.07
C SER A 648 -22.21 3.74 -35.15
N ALA A 649 -23.02 4.38 -34.31
CA ALA A 649 -22.57 5.32 -33.29
C ALA A 649 -21.67 4.66 -32.20
N LEU A 650 -21.78 3.35 -31.98
CA LEU A 650 -20.91 2.64 -31.04
C LEU A 650 -19.45 2.58 -31.51
N LYS A 651 -19.21 2.62 -32.83
CA LYS A 651 -17.85 2.67 -33.42
C LYS A 651 -17.03 3.81 -32.82
N ASN A 652 -17.69 4.96 -32.66
CA ASN A 652 -17.05 6.20 -32.22
C ASN A 652 -17.26 6.51 -30.72
N ASN A 653 -17.71 5.54 -29.92
CA ASN A 653 -18.01 5.76 -28.52
C ASN A 653 -16.73 5.83 -27.66
N ILE A 654 -16.49 6.99 -27.04
CA ILE A 654 -15.28 7.27 -26.25
C ILE A 654 -15.11 6.29 -25.08
N THR A 655 -16.19 5.91 -24.40
CA THR A 655 -16.14 5.00 -23.25
C THR A 655 -15.74 3.59 -23.67
N ILE A 656 -16.34 3.08 -24.75
CA ILE A 656 -16.03 1.75 -25.30
C ILE A 656 -14.58 1.70 -25.77
N GLN A 657 -14.15 2.69 -26.56
CA GLN A 657 -12.78 2.76 -27.08
C GLN A 657 -11.75 2.93 -25.95
N SER A 658 -12.07 3.72 -24.91
CA SER A 658 -11.22 3.83 -23.72
C SER A 658 -11.09 2.51 -22.97
N LEU A 659 -12.19 1.76 -22.78
CA LEU A 659 -12.16 0.45 -22.13
C LEU A 659 -11.40 -0.59 -22.97
N TRP A 660 -11.61 -0.62 -24.28
CA TRP A 660 -10.83 -1.44 -25.21
C TRP A 660 -9.34 -1.16 -25.06
N LEU A 661 -8.94 0.12 -25.06
CA LEU A 661 -7.55 0.54 -24.88
C LEU A 661 -7.01 0.12 -23.51
N ASN A 662 -7.82 0.20 -22.46
CA ASN A 662 -7.43 -0.24 -21.13
C ASN A 662 -7.22 -1.76 -21.07
N ILE A 663 -8.09 -2.56 -21.70
CA ILE A 663 -7.93 -4.03 -21.77
C ILE A 663 -6.64 -4.36 -22.54
N PHE A 664 -6.45 -3.79 -23.73
CA PHE A 664 -5.24 -3.93 -24.53
C PHE A 664 -3.99 -3.60 -23.69
N ASN A 665 -4.01 -2.45 -23.02
CA ASN A 665 -2.93 -1.99 -22.17
C ASN A 665 -2.62 -2.97 -21.03
N HIS A 666 -3.63 -3.51 -20.33
CA HIS A 666 -3.40 -4.49 -19.26
C HIS A 666 -2.82 -5.81 -19.78
N VAL A 667 -3.33 -6.30 -20.92
CA VAL A 667 -2.87 -7.54 -21.55
C VAL A 667 -1.46 -7.39 -22.10
N VAL A 668 -1.12 -6.26 -22.72
CA VAL A 668 0.20 -6.03 -23.33
C VAL A 668 1.24 -5.68 -22.27
N ASN A 669 0.99 -4.69 -21.41
CA ASN A 669 1.97 -4.26 -20.41
C ASN A 669 2.21 -5.26 -19.28
N ARG A 670 1.46 -6.38 -19.23
CA ARG A 670 1.50 -7.34 -18.13
C ARG A 670 1.34 -6.61 -16.80
N ARG A 671 0.39 -5.67 -16.75
CA ARG A 671 0.29 -4.70 -15.66
C ARG A 671 -0.11 -5.43 -14.38
N MET A 672 0.85 -5.60 -13.48
CA MET A 672 0.65 -6.25 -12.18
C MET A 672 -0.52 -5.60 -11.41
N ALA A 673 -1.32 -6.43 -10.73
CA ALA A 673 -2.47 -5.99 -9.94
C ALA A 673 -2.09 -4.95 -8.86
N CYS A 674 -0.85 -5.01 -8.39
CA CYS A 674 -0.29 -4.20 -7.30
C CYS A 674 0.31 -2.84 -7.71
N LEU A 675 0.50 -2.56 -9.00
CA LEU A 675 1.38 -1.46 -9.44
C LEU A 675 0.64 -0.13 -9.65
N LYS A 676 0.78 0.79 -8.69
CA LYS A 676 0.58 2.23 -8.87
C LYS A 676 1.88 2.96 -8.47
N ASP A 677 2.49 3.64 -9.44
CA ASP A 677 3.56 4.64 -9.23
C ASP A 677 4.74 4.22 -8.31
N VAL A 678 5.48 3.22 -8.76
CA VAL A 678 6.66 2.65 -8.07
C VAL A 678 7.74 3.72 -7.81
N ASP A 679 7.84 4.69 -8.70
CA ASP A 679 8.89 5.72 -8.65
C ASP A 679 8.62 6.71 -7.51
N ASN A 680 7.37 7.09 -7.28
CA ASN A 680 7.01 7.89 -6.11
C ASN A 680 7.17 7.12 -4.80
N LEU A 681 6.84 5.83 -4.76
CA LEU A 681 7.12 4.97 -3.58
C LEU A 681 8.62 4.89 -3.28
N LYS A 682 9.47 4.78 -4.31
CA LYS A 682 10.93 4.78 -4.17
C LYS A 682 11.45 6.12 -3.63
N LYS A 683 10.93 7.25 -4.11
CA LYS A 683 11.26 8.59 -3.61
C LYS A 683 10.88 8.72 -2.13
N TYR A 684 9.66 8.32 -1.78
CA TYR A 684 9.17 8.32 -0.40
C TYR A 684 10.06 7.49 0.52
N MET A 685 10.47 6.29 0.11
CA MET A 685 11.35 5.45 0.94
C MET A 685 12.75 6.01 1.12
N LYS A 686 13.35 6.58 0.07
CA LYS A 686 14.65 7.27 0.20
C LYS A 686 14.55 8.41 1.21
N TYR A 687 13.44 9.16 1.17
CA TYR A 687 13.15 10.20 2.14
C TYR A 687 12.96 9.64 3.55
N SER A 688 12.13 8.61 3.73
CA SER A 688 11.87 7.94 5.01
C SER A 688 13.15 7.36 5.64
N LEU A 689 14.05 6.78 4.85
CA LEU A 689 15.34 6.28 5.34
C LEU A 689 16.26 7.42 5.81
N LYS A 690 16.27 8.54 5.08
CA LYS A 690 17.07 9.72 5.41
C LYS A 690 16.55 10.41 6.68
N VAL A 691 15.24 10.46 6.86
CA VAL A 691 14.58 11.16 7.99
C VAL A 691 14.46 10.26 9.22
N GLY A 692 14.22 8.96 9.05
CA GLY A 692 13.98 8.02 10.16
C GLY A 692 15.24 7.61 10.91
N ARG A 693 16.39 7.47 10.24
CA ARG A 693 17.64 7.04 10.90
C ARG A 693 18.26 8.16 11.74
N SER A 694 18.71 7.81 12.93
CA SER A 694 19.58 8.62 13.78
C SER A 694 20.99 8.69 13.18
N SER A 695 21.69 9.80 13.42
CA SER A 695 23.07 9.97 12.90
C SER A 695 24.04 8.94 13.47
N ILE A 696 23.87 8.58 14.75
CA ILE A 696 24.66 7.54 15.43
C ILE A 696 24.52 6.22 14.67
N SER A 697 23.29 5.73 14.54
CA SER A 697 23.02 4.41 13.92
C SER A 697 23.49 4.36 12.46
N ASN A 698 23.35 5.46 11.71
CA ASN A 698 23.82 5.51 10.34
C ASN A 698 25.34 5.40 10.23
N VAL A 699 26.10 6.08 11.12
CA VAL A 699 27.56 5.97 11.16
C VAL A 699 27.98 4.55 11.52
N VAL A 700 27.40 3.98 12.58
CA VAL A 700 27.76 2.63 13.02
C VAL A 700 27.46 1.60 11.93
N TYR A 701 26.30 1.66 11.29
CA TYR A 701 25.95 0.81 10.15
C TYR A 701 27.03 0.81 9.05
N HIS A 702 27.45 1.99 8.59
CA HIS A 702 28.44 2.11 7.51
C HIS A 702 29.83 1.60 7.93
N ARG A 703 30.20 1.78 9.20
CA ARG A 703 31.49 1.37 9.75
C ARG A 703 31.56 -0.15 9.97
N VAL A 704 30.54 -0.74 10.56
CA VAL A 704 30.40 -2.20 10.69
C VAL A 704 30.38 -2.85 9.30
N LYS A 705 29.65 -2.28 8.34
CA LYS A 705 29.65 -2.76 6.95
C LYS A 705 31.06 -2.77 6.35
N ALA A 706 31.81 -1.68 6.50
CA ALA A 706 33.17 -1.59 5.98
C ALA A 706 34.10 -2.60 6.66
N HIS A 707 34.00 -2.75 7.98
CA HIS A 707 34.76 -3.73 8.75
C HIS A 707 34.54 -5.16 8.24
N LEU A 708 33.27 -5.59 8.12
CA LEU A 708 32.92 -6.93 7.66
C LEU A 708 33.40 -7.23 6.23
N LEU A 709 33.35 -6.23 5.33
CA LEU A 709 33.89 -6.38 3.97
C LEU A 709 35.41 -6.54 3.96
N THR A 710 36.12 -5.90 4.89
CA THR A 710 37.58 -6.03 4.99
C THR A 710 38.03 -7.32 5.67
N THR A 711 37.29 -7.82 6.66
CA THR A 711 37.65 -9.06 7.38
C THR A 711 37.29 -10.33 6.61
N THR A 712 36.18 -10.33 5.86
CA THR A 712 35.82 -11.44 4.96
C THR A 712 36.78 -11.61 3.79
N ALA A 713 37.47 -10.54 3.38
CA ALA A 713 38.53 -10.60 2.38
C ALA A 713 39.87 -11.13 2.95
N SER A 714 40.04 -11.18 4.27
CA SER A 714 41.34 -11.44 4.90
C SER A 714 41.45 -12.75 5.70
N ASN A 715 40.36 -13.43 6.10
CA ASN A 715 40.43 -14.65 6.93
C ASN A 715 39.48 -15.78 6.49
N SER A 716 40.08 -16.92 6.11
CA SER A 716 39.47 -18.26 5.97
C SER A 716 39.92 -19.19 7.11
N THR A 717 39.99 -18.69 8.34
CA THR A 717 40.32 -19.47 9.53
C THR A 717 39.49 -18.99 10.73
N SER A 718 38.88 -19.95 11.40
CA SER A 718 38.03 -19.79 12.58
C SER A 718 38.73 -19.04 13.70
N MET A 719 38.04 -18.07 14.29
CA MET A 719 38.46 -17.46 15.55
C MET A 719 37.28 -17.36 16.50
N ASP A 720 37.35 -18.17 17.56
CA ASP A 720 36.69 -17.93 18.83
C ASP A 720 37.37 -16.72 19.49
N VAL A 721 36.62 -15.64 19.69
CA VAL A 721 37.04 -14.50 20.52
C VAL A 721 35.89 -14.19 21.47
N GLU A 722 36.10 -14.49 22.74
CA GLU A 722 35.31 -13.91 23.83
C GLU A 722 35.45 -12.39 23.77
N THR A 723 34.37 -11.71 23.37
CA THR A 723 34.32 -10.24 23.31
C THR A 723 33.38 -9.73 24.41
N THR A 724 33.85 -8.77 25.19
CA THR A 724 33.09 -8.04 26.23
C THR A 724 31.99 -7.12 25.65
N VAL A 725 31.84 -7.08 24.32
CA VAL A 725 30.82 -6.31 23.60
C VAL A 725 29.72 -7.27 23.13
N PRO A 726 28.42 -6.96 23.33
CA PRO A 726 27.35 -7.84 22.88
C PRO A 726 27.49 -8.15 21.38
N HIS A 727 27.58 -9.44 21.00
CA HIS A 727 27.70 -9.90 19.61
C HIS A 727 26.65 -9.26 18.67
N THR A 728 25.48 -8.89 19.21
CA THR A 728 24.42 -8.17 18.49
C THR A 728 24.88 -6.84 17.88
N LEU A 729 25.78 -6.09 18.54
CA LEU A 729 26.25 -4.79 18.02
C LEU A 729 27.20 -4.94 16.82
N LEU A 730 27.82 -6.10 16.63
CA LEU A 730 28.63 -6.42 15.45
C LEU A 730 27.78 -6.84 14.23
N SER A 731 26.46 -7.05 14.42
CA SER A 731 25.57 -7.46 13.34
C SER A 731 25.25 -6.31 12.38
N LEU A 732 25.47 -6.55 11.08
CA LEU A 732 25.09 -5.59 10.04
C LEU A 732 23.57 -5.45 9.92
N ASP A 733 22.83 -6.55 10.08
CA ASP A 733 21.37 -6.55 9.97
C ASP A 733 20.73 -5.86 11.16
N TYR A 734 21.32 -5.98 12.35
CA TYR A 734 20.95 -5.17 13.52
C TYR A 734 20.96 -3.68 13.17
N TRP A 735 22.11 -3.11 12.75
CA TRP A 735 22.20 -1.68 12.43
C TRP A 735 21.39 -1.24 11.20
N ARG A 736 21.09 -2.17 10.29
CA ARG A 736 20.24 -1.92 9.12
C ARG A 736 18.77 -1.73 9.50
N ALA A 737 18.29 -2.56 10.42
CA ALA A 737 16.90 -2.62 10.88
C ALA A 737 16.65 -1.82 12.17
N HIS A 738 17.72 -1.40 12.86
CA HIS A 738 17.75 -0.68 14.12
C HIS A 738 16.67 0.41 14.24
N ASP A 739 16.68 1.38 13.32
CA ASP A 739 15.77 2.54 13.29
C ASP A 739 14.61 2.33 12.31
N GLN A 740 14.26 1.08 11.98
CA GLN A 740 13.22 0.75 11.00
C GLN A 740 12.11 -0.08 11.65
N SER A 741 10.86 0.31 11.41
CA SER A 741 9.73 -0.55 11.74
C SER A 741 9.67 -1.75 10.79
N SER A 742 9.03 -2.84 11.22
CA SER A 742 8.78 -4.01 10.36
C SER A 742 8.07 -3.62 9.05
N SER A 743 7.13 -2.68 9.10
CA SER A 743 6.44 -2.19 7.90
C SER A 743 7.34 -1.36 6.99
N GLY A 744 8.34 -0.64 7.53
CA GLY A 744 9.38 0.00 6.74
C GLY A 744 10.22 -1.02 5.97
N ILE A 745 10.63 -2.10 6.63
CA ILE A 745 11.38 -3.21 6.02
C ILE A 745 10.57 -3.90 4.92
N ALA A 746 9.31 -4.21 5.20
CA ALA A 746 8.44 -4.82 4.22
C ALA A 746 8.07 -3.91 3.07
N CYS A 747 7.90 -2.61 3.31
CA CYS A 747 7.71 -1.64 2.25
C CYS A 747 8.93 -1.65 1.31
N MET A 748 10.15 -1.74 1.85
CA MET A 748 11.36 -1.90 1.04
C MET A 748 11.33 -3.19 0.21
N ALA A 749 10.98 -4.33 0.82
CA ALA A 749 10.93 -5.60 0.11
C ALA A 749 9.82 -5.62 -0.95
N TRP A 750 8.66 -5.05 -0.63
CA TRP A 750 7.55 -4.91 -1.55
C TRP A 750 7.93 -4.02 -2.73
N ILE A 751 8.61 -2.91 -2.51
CA ILE A 751 9.13 -2.06 -3.59
C ILE A 751 10.17 -2.79 -4.43
N LYS A 752 11.08 -3.56 -3.81
CA LYS A 752 12.07 -4.37 -4.55
C LYS A 752 11.37 -5.44 -5.41
N TYR A 753 10.37 -6.12 -4.86
CA TYR A 753 9.56 -7.09 -5.59
C TYR A 753 8.84 -6.42 -6.76
N ILE A 754 8.14 -5.32 -6.52
CA ILE A 754 7.46 -4.54 -7.55
C ILE A 754 8.43 -4.05 -8.64
N GLN A 755 9.64 -3.62 -8.27
CA GLN A 755 10.69 -3.24 -9.22
C GLN A 755 11.14 -4.43 -10.08
N ARG A 756 11.32 -5.61 -9.46
CA ARG A 756 11.61 -6.85 -10.18
C ARG A 756 10.50 -7.16 -11.17
N CYS A 757 9.24 -7.11 -10.74
CA CYS A 757 8.08 -7.35 -11.62
C CYS A 757 7.98 -6.32 -12.76
N LYS A 758 8.24 -5.03 -12.50
CA LYS A 758 8.32 -3.99 -13.56
C LYS A 758 9.42 -4.31 -14.56
N SER A 759 10.59 -4.74 -14.10
CA SER A 759 11.71 -5.13 -14.95
C SER A 759 11.38 -6.36 -15.80
N LEU A 760 10.70 -7.35 -15.20
CA LEU A 760 10.25 -8.57 -15.88
C LEU A 760 9.20 -8.28 -16.95
N ALA A 761 8.18 -7.47 -16.62
CA ALA A 761 7.18 -7.03 -17.59
C ALA A 761 7.84 -6.29 -18.77
N SER A 762 8.83 -5.42 -18.48
CA SER A 762 9.59 -4.71 -19.52
C SER A 762 10.47 -5.64 -20.36
N GLN A 763 11.08 -6.66 -19.76
CA GLN A 763 11.84 -7.67 -20.51
C GLN A 763 10.91 -8.47 -21.42
N ALA A 764 9.75 -8.85 -20.92
CA ALA A 764 8.86 -9.70 -21.68
C ALA A 764 8.14 -8.96 -22.82
N LEU A 765 7.85 -7.67 -22.67
CA LEU A 765 7.44 -6.79 -23.77
C LEU A 765 8.45 -6.76 -24.93
N ARG A 766 9.75 -6.92 -24.64
CA ARG A 766 10.80 -6.99 -25.67
C ARG A 766 10.79 -8.31 -26.44
N THR A 767 10.29 -9.38 -25.84
CA THR A 767 10.25 -10.73 -26.41
C THR A 767 8.88 -11.15 -26.94
N ILE A 768 7.84 -10.30 -26.82
CA ILE A 768 6.56 -10.53 -27.49
C ILE A 768 6.79 -10.46 -29.01
N HIS A 769 6.95 -11.63 -29.60
CA HIS A 769 7.11 -11.87 -31.04
C HIS A 769 5.89 -12.61 -31.62
N SER A 770 4.66 -12.26 -31.20
CA SER A 770 3.47 -12.86 -31.79
C SER A 770 2.92 -12.01 -32.94
N SER A 771 2.67 -12.65 -34.09
CA SER A 771 1.96 -12.08 -35.23
C SER A 771 0.63 -11.44 -34.81
N ILE A 772 -0.02 -12.00 -33.80
CA ILE A 772 -1.27 -11.50 -33.21
C ILE A 772 -1.07 -10.13 -32.56
N THR A 773 0.01 -9.91 -31.80
CA THR A 773 0.27 -8.60 -31.19
C THR A 773 0.55 -7.55 -32.26
N THR A 774 1.36 -7.91 -33.27
CA THR A 774 1.63 -7.03 -34.41
C THR A 774 0.36 -6.70 -35.20
N THR A 775 -0.51 -7.69 -35.43
CA THR A 775 -1.81 -7.49 -36.11
C THR A 775 -2.73 -6.61 -35.28
N THR A 776 -2.75 -6.79 -33.97
CA THR A 776 -3.53 -5.96 -33.04
C THR A 776 -3.03 -4.51 -33.04
N LEU A 777 -1.71 -4.31 -33.02
CA LEU A 777 -1.08 -3.00 -33.15
C LEU A 777 -1.42 -2.35 -34.50
N SER A 778 -1.33 -3.09 -35.61
CA SER A 778 -1.69 -2.62 -36.95
C SER A 778 -3.17 -2.22 -37.05
N THR A 779 -4.07 -3.03 -36.51
CA THR A 779 -5.51 -2.75 -36.42
C THR A 779 -5.77 -1.47 -35.63
N LEU A 780 -5.04 -1.30 -34.54
CA LEU A 780 -5.08 -0.10 -33.72
C LEU A 780 -4.54 1.14 -34.44
N VAL A 781 -3.45 1.03 -35.21
CA VAL A 781 -2.94 2.13 -36.05
C VAL A 781 -4.03 2.58 -37.01
N HIS A 782 -4.64 1.63 -37.70
CA HIS A 782 -5.66 1.93 -38.70
C HIS A 782 -6.91 2.55 -38.06
N ARG A 783 -7.36 2.05 -36.90
CA ARG A 783 -8.63 2.45 -36.30
C ARG A 783 -8.57 3.68 -35.39
N LEU A 784 -7.51 3.84 -34.59
CA LEU A 784 -7.35 5.05 -33.77
C LEU A 784 -7.05 6.30 -34.61
N CYS A 785 -6.37 6.13 -35.75
CA CYS A 785 -6.07 7.24 -36.66
C CYS A 785 -7.27 7.68 -37.51
N MET A 786 -8.35 6.87 -37.56
CA MET A 786 -9.60 7.20 -38.24
C MET A 786 -10.64 7.85 -37.31
N HIS A 787 -10.32 8.00 -36.02
CA HIS A 787 -11.27 8.48 -35.02
C HIS A 787 -11.23 10.03 -34.94
N GLU A 788 -12.40 10.67 -35.06
CA GLU A 788 -12.53 12.15 -35.11
C GLU A 788 -12.31 12.87 -33.76
N TYR A 789 -12.10 12.14 -32.66
CA TYR A 789 -12.14 12.72 -31.31
C TYR A 789 -10.73 12.86 -30.67
N ASP A 790 -10.29 14.10 -30.44
CA ASP A 790 -9.00 14.44 -29.81
C ASP A 790 -8.79 13.80 -28.42
N GLN A 791 -9.88 13.53 -27.68
CA GLN A 791 -9.82 12.95 -26.33
C GLN A 791 -9.26 11.51 -26.31
N ILE A 792 -9.64 10.66 -27.28
CA ILE A 792 -9.11 9.29 -27.37
C ILE A 792 -7.64 9.33 -27.80
N ARG A 793 -7.27 10.26 -28.69
CA ARG A 793 -5.89 10.46 -29.14
C ARG A 793 -4.98 10.79 -27.97
N HIS A 794 -5.37 11.69 -27.06
CA HIS A 794 -4.59 11.98 -25.86
C HIS A 794 -4.43 10.76 -24.94
N VAL A 795 -5.48 9.94 -24.78
CA VAL A 795 -5.42 8.71 -23.98
C VAL A 795 -4.48 7.69 -24.64
N ALA A 796 -4.59 7.51 -25.96
CA ALA A 796 -3.74 6.62 -26.74
C ALA A 796 -2.27 7.09 -26.71
N LEU A 797 -1.99 8.37 -26.99
CA LEU A 797 -0.65 8.95 -26.91
C LEU A 797 0.00 8.68 -25.55
N LYS A 798 -0.71 9.00 -24.47
CA LYS A 798 -0.20 8.77 -23.11
C LYS A 798 0.12 7.30 -22.84
N GLN A 799 -0.66 6.38 -23.40
CA GLN A 799 -0.41 4.95 -23.27
C GLN A 799 0.75 4.51 -24.16
N PHE A 800 0.76 4.85 -25.45
CA PHE A 800 1.82 4.46 -26.39
C PHE A 800 3.17 5.09 -26.08
N ASP A 801 3.22 6.35 -25.64
CA ASP A 801 4.46 7.00 -25.16
C ASP A 801 5.04 6.23 -23.98
N HIS A 802 4.18 5.69 -23.10
CA HIS A 802 4.64 4.91 -21.96
C HIS A 802 5.23 3.56 -22.36
N ILE A 803 4.71 2.92 -23.42
CA ILE A 803 5.09 1.55 -23.80
C ILE A 803 6.15 1.53 -24.90
N SER A 804 6.26 2.58 -25.73
CA SER A 804 7.18 2.65 -26.88
C SER A 804 8.64 2.40 -26.50
N ALA A 805 9.06 2.82 -25.31
CA ALA A 805 10.39 2.59 -24.76
C ALA A 805 10.68 1.12 -24.35
N HIS A 806 9.66 0.26 -24.38
CA HIS A 806 9.71 -1.11 -23.84
C HIS A 806 9.52 -2.20 -24.89
N PHE A 807 9.20 -1.87 -26.15
CA PHE A 807 9.05 -2.85 -27.22
C PHE A 807 10.39 -3.25 -27.85
N GLY A 808 10.46 -4.48 -28.36
CA GLY A 808 11.61 -5.00 -29.10
C GLY A 808 11.77 -4.32 -30.48
N ALA A 809 12.98 -4.38 -31.04
CA ALA A 809 13.37 -3.67 -32.27
C ALA A 809 12.42 -3.88 -33.47
N LYS A 810 11.73 -5.02 -33.57
CA LYS A 810 10.76 -5.31 -34.63
C LYS A 810 9.45 -4.50 -34.54
N ASN A 811 8.99 -4.19 -33.33
CA ASN A 811 7.74 -3.44 -33.11
C ASN A 811 7.97 -1.93 -32.95
N VAL A 812 9.22 -1.50 -32.71
CA VAL A 812 9.60 -0.08 -32.60
C VAL A 812 9.18 0.74 -33.84
N PRO A 813 9.42 0.31 -35.09
CA PRO A 813 9.01 1.07 -36.27
C PRO A 813 7.49 1.27 -36.35
N ILE A 814 6.73 0.22 -36.03
CA ILE A 814 5.25 0.26 -36.05
C ILE A 814 4.76 1.27 -35.01
N ILE A 815 5.33 1.28 -33.81
CA ILE A 815 4.92 2.17 -32.73
C ILE A 815 5.39 3.60 -32.96
N GLN A 816 6.60 3.79 -33.49
CA GLN A 816 7.06 5.11 -33.91
C GLN A 816 6.15 5.67 -35.01
N HIS A 817 5.71 4.85 -35.95
CA HIS A 817 4.72 5.23 -36.94
C HIS A 817 3.37 5.60 -36.30
N VAL A 818 2.87 4.83 -35.32
CA VAL A 818 1.68 5.17 -34.52
C VAL A 818 1.84 6.52 -33.83
N LEU A 819 2.94 6.73 -33.12
CA LEU A 819 3.19 7.96 -32.39
C LEU A 819 3.29 9.15 -33.35
N GLN A 820 3.95 9.01 -34.49
CA GLN A 820 4.02 10.04 -35.52
C GLN A 820 2.63 10.39 -36.08
N LEU A 821 1.78 9.39 -36.34
CA LEU A 821 0.41 9.62 -36.81
C LEU A 821 -0.46 10.27 -35.73
N LEU A 822 -0.32 9.85 -34.47
CA LEU A 822 -1.06 10.44 -33.35
C LEU A 822 -0.56 11.86 -32.99
N GLN A 823 0.71 12.20 -33.24
CA GLN A 823 1.30 13.52 -32.95
C GLN A 823 1.07 14.53 -34.08
N LYS A 824 0.90 14.08 -35.33
CA LYS A 824 0.57 14.96 -36.47
C LYS A 824 -0.89 15.41 -36.37
N GLN A 825 -1.12 16.65 -35.96
CA GLN A 825 -2.40 17.33 -36.20
C GLN A 825 -2.16 18.81 -36.52
N SER A 826 -2.24 19.17 -37.80
CA SER A 826 -2.60 20.54 -38.21
C SER A 826 -3.16 20.64 -39.64
N ASP A 827 -2.75 19.79 -40.59
CA ASP A 827 -2.95 20.11 -42.02
C ASP A 827 -3.88 19.18 -42.82
N LEU A 828 -4.68 18.33 -42.18
CA LEU A 828 -5.57 17.43 -42.92
C LEU A 828 -6.98 18.01 -43.04
N GLN A 829 -7.12 19.00 -43.93
CA GLN A 829 -8.33 19.24 -44.73
C GLN A 829 -8.58 18.09 -45.74
N TYR A 830 -8.52 16.84 -45.28
CA TYR A 830 -8.76 15.68 -46.13
C TYR A 830 -9.79 14.76 -45.50
N TRP A 831 -10.99 15.31 -45.34
CA TRP A 831 -12.26 14.60 -45.36
C TRP A 831 -13.31 15.53 -45.95
#